data_AF-A0A9P1BER8-F1
#
_entry.id   AF-A0A9P1BER8-F1
#
_cell.length_a   1.000
_cell.length_b   1.000
_cell.length_c   1.000
_cell.angle_alpha   90.00
_cell.angle_beta   90.00
_cell.angle_gamma   90.00
#
_symmetry.space_group_name_H-M   'P 1'
#
loop_
_entity.id
_entity.type
_entity.pdbx_description
1 polymer ?
#
loop_
_entity_poly.entity_id
_entity_poly.type
_entity_poly.pdbx_seq_one_letter_code
_entity_poly.pdbx_strand_id
1 'polypeptide(L)'
;MTGFPPTADCIYITGPTASGKSTVGVELAKLVGGEIISLDSMAVYRGMDVGTAKPGPEERGGVEHHLIDILDPAEDFSVAQYVAAAEEKVRQLRERGREPLFVGGTPLYLKALLRGIFEGPEADWAWRRELTAESARHEPGWLHARLAVVDPPSAERLHPNDTRRLVRALEVYHKTGRPMSHWQQQFDRGRPAEECAVFWLDWPPEVLAERINRRVDAMFAEGLVAEVEALTREGKTLSHTASQALGYREVLAHLAGECELPETIELVKTHTRQFAKRQRTWFRSLSECQRVEMTAGESAAAVAAQLAEHLGGRGIFPLNPAGRHPSRPAVAGLQCGALAARLWSVVGAQQGSSAVLRTHTCGELRLEHVDQTVTISGWVDTYRDHRGILFVDLRDRYGKTQIVFGPESGEEIQNAARTLRGEFVISVTGRVSKRPEGTANPALPTGDVELRVEKLDIFNKCATLPLQPTASETPGEDIRLRHRYLDLRRPVMQQTMLLRGRLVKKMRDYFEKLGFIDVETPMLGRSTPEGARDYLVPSRVNKGTFYALPQSPQLYKQILMVAGYDRYVQVARCFRDEDLRADRQPEFTQLDMEMSFVEVDDVINVIDGLVAEVAEQFLGKKVSLPLPRMTYDEAMERFGHDAPDLRYGMELVDATDLAAATSFRVFRGVADGGGRVRGINVKGAAEKYSRKGIDELTAFVQQDFGAKGMAWFKVDADGTLNSPIAKNFEENILKKIGQRFEVETGDLLLFIADEFEVTCKALNGLRRRLADELKLYDPNEMHFSWVVEFPMFDYDEEEKVWAAMHHPFTAPRPQDVPLLATDPAKMRAQAYDLVINGLEAGGGTIRIHDQSVQKQVFEVLGIDETMAKERFGFLLEALQYGAPPHGGIALGLDRWVMLFGKRDNIRDTIAFPKTQRATDLMTGAPSAVEAKQLRDLHIKVHAR
;
A
#
# COMPACT_ATOMS: atom_id res chain seq x y z
N MET A 1 -10.82 -19.68 34.04
CA MET A 1 -9.62 -19.02 34.61
C MET A 1 -9.37 -17.78 33.77
N THR A 2 -9.38 -16.61 34.38
CA THR A 2 -9.13 -15.30 33.75
C THR A 2 -7.69 -15.30 33.22
N GLY A 3 -7.47 -15.13 31.92
CA GLY A 3 -6.15 -15.28 31.29
C GLY A 3 -5.10 -14.21 31.64
N PHE A 4 -5.04 -13.73 32.88
CA PHE A 4 -4.11 -12.71 33.40
C PHE A 4 -3.29 -13.24 34.59
N PRO A 5 -2.07 -12.72 34.85
CA PRO A 5 -1.24 -13.16 35.97
C PRO A 5 -1.91 -12.91 37.34
N PRO A 6 -1.59 -13.71 38.38
CA PRO A 6 -2.11 -13.52 39.74
C PRO A 6 -1.77 -12.16 40.37
N THR A 7 -0.73 -11.51 39.87
CA THR A 7 -0.29 -10.17 40.27
C THR A 7 -1.13 -9.05 39.66
N ALA A 8 -1.90 -9.32 38.61
CA ALA A 8 -2.67 -8.30 37.90
C ALA A 8 -3.69 -7.61 38.83
N ASP A 9 -4.19 -8.33 39.85
CA ASP A 9 -5.19 -7.86 40.81
C ASP A 9 -4.59 -7.21 42.08
N CYS A 10 -3.27 -7.00 42.12
CA CYS A 10 -2.63 -6.26 43.22
C CYS A 10 -2.83 -4.74 43.09
N ILE A 11 -2.51 -4.00 44.15
CA ILE A 11 -2.52 -2.53 44.13
C ILE A 11 -1.18 -2.02 43.62
N TYR A 12 -1.18 -1.02 42.73
CA TYR A 12 0.01 -0.42 42.16
C TYR A 12 -0.01 1.10 42.31
N ILE A 13 1.08 1.67 42.85
CA ILE A 13 1.38 3.10 42.82
C ILE A 13 2.59 3.32 41.92
N THR A 14 2.37 3.96 40.78
CA THR A 14 3.39 4.21 39.77
C THR A 14 3.47 5.67 39.36
N GLY A 15 4.51 6.00 38.60
CA GLY A 15 4.71 7.34 38.06
C GLY A 15 6.16 7.63 37.72
N PRO A 16 6.42 8.75 37.02
CA PRO A 16 7.76 9.16 36.67
C PRO A 16 8.62 9.35 37.92
N THR A 17 9.94 9.31 37.76
CA THR A 17 10.86 9.66 38.85
C THR A 17 10.54 11.05 39.43
N ALA A 18 10.78 11.24 40.73
CA ALA A 18 10.39 12.41 41.51
C ALA A 18 8.86 12.71 41.66
N SER A 19 7.98 11.80 41.24
CA SER A 19 6.51 11.93 41.43
C SER A 19 6.02 11.89 42.88
N GLY A 20 6.81 11.36 43.82
CA GLY A 20 6.41 11.16 45.22
C GLY A 20 5.77 9.80 45.52
N LYS A 21 5.82 8.85 44.56
CA LYS A 21 5.24 7.51 44.67
C LYS A 21 5.62 6.75 45.95
N SER A 22 6.87 6.82 46.41
CA SER A 22 7.33 6.09 47.60
C SER A 22 6.60 6.55 48.86
N THR A 23 6.49 7.86 49.08
CA THR A 23 5.81 8.43 50.25
C THR A 23 4.30 8.15 50.23
N VAL A 24 3.65 8.30 49.08
CA VAL A 24 2.22 7.96 48.92
C VAL A 24 2.00 6.46 49.14
N GLY A 25 2.90 5.61 48.65
CA GLY A 25 2.85 4.17 48.84
C GLY A 25 2.92 3.75 50.31
N VAL A 26 3.82 4.36 51.10
CA VAL A 26 3.94 4.10 52.55
C VAL A 26 2.67 4.49 53.30
N GLU A 27 2.12 5.66 53.02
CA GLU A 27 0.87 6.11 53.65
C GLU A 27 -0.32 5.23 53.26
N LEU A 28 -0.41 4.82 52.00
CA LEU A 28 -1.47 3.90 51.54
C LEU A 28 -1.32 2.51 52.17
N ALA A 29 -0.11 1.98 52.27
CA ALA A 29 0.16 0.68 52.90
C ALA A 29 -0.32 0.65 54.36
N LYS A 30 -0.11 1.74 55.12
CA LYS A 30 -0.64 1.86 56.49
C LYS A 30 -2.16 1.82 56.54
N LEU A 31 -2.84 2.47 55.59
CA LEU A 31 -4.31 2.52 55.52
C LEU A 31 -4.93 1.17 55.14
N VAL A 32 -4.31 0.42 54.24
CA VAL A 32 -4.84 -0.87 53.74
C VAL A 32 -4.28 -2.09 54.49
N GLY A 33 -3.39 -1.89 55.47
CA GLY A 33 -2.72 -2.99 56.19
C GLY A 33 -1.76 -3.80 55.31
N GLY A 34 -1.19 -3.16 54.29
CA GLY A 34 -0.33 -3.77 53.27
C GLY A 34 1.16 -3.59 53.49
N GLU A 35 1.94 -4.24 52.63
CA GLU A 35 3.40 -4.14 52.58
C GLU A 35 3.86 -3.86 51.15
N ILE A 36 5.02 -3.23 51.01
CA ILE A 36 5.46 -2.68 49.72
C ILE A 36 6.37 -3.69 49.00
N ILE A 37 6.04 -4.00 47.75
CA ILE A 37 6.93 -4.68 46.82
C ILE A 37 7.51 -3.63 45.87
N SER A 38 8.84 -3.49 45.83
CA SER A 38 9.49 -2.52 44.96
C SER A 38 9.25 -2.83 43.49
N LEU A 39 8.82 -1.83 42.72
CA LEU A 39 8.67 -1.83 41.25
C LEU A 39 9.76 -0.98 40.57
N ASP A 40 10.85 -0.69 41.27
CA ASP A 40 12.00 0.04 40.74
C ASP A 40 13.14 -0.94 40.42
N SER A 41 13.51 -1.06 39.14
CA SER A 41 14.44 -2.08 38.65
C SER A 41 15.87 -1.93 39.17
N MET A 42 16.23 -0.77 39.69
CA MET A 42 17.57 -0.51 40.25
C MET A 42 17.61 -0.64 41.78
N ALA A 43 16.46 -0.60 42.46
CA ALA A 43 16.39 -0.73 43.92
C ALA A 43 16.73 -2.16 44.41
N VAL A 44 16.76 -3.13 43.49
CA VAL A 44 17.08 -4.53 43.78
C VAL A 44 18.55 -4.76 44.15
N TYR A 45 19.46 -3.82 43.79
CA TYR A 45 20.91 -3.97 43.93
C TYR A 45 21.45 -3.41 45.24
N ARG A 46 22.20 -4.20 46.02
CA ARG A 46 22.79 -3.78 47.30
C ARG A 46 23.79 -2.64 47.14
N GLY A 47 23.73 -1.64 48.03
CA GLY A 47 24.70 -0.54 48.06
C GLY A 47 24.55 0.51 46.96
N MET A 48 23.57 0.36 46.06
CA MET A 48 23.14 1.39 45.11
C MET A 48 22.02 2.27 45.73
N ASP A 49 22.29 2.93 46.85
CA ASP A 49 21.26 3.53 47.70
C ASP A 49 20.91 4.96 47.28
N VAL A 50 21.92 5.82 47.14
CA VAL A 50 21.79 7.24 46.78
C VAL A 50 21.28 7.38 45.34
N GLY A 51 21.93 6.72 44.38
CA GLY A 51 21.60 6.90 42.96
C GLY A 51 20.25 6.33 42.56
N THR A 52 19.75 5.34 43.30
CA THR A 52 18.40 4.78 43.09
C THR A 52 17.36 5.36 44.04
N ALA A 53 17.81 6.15 45.02
CA ALA A 53 17.03 6.79 46.07
C ALA A 53 16.06 5.82 46.73
N LYS A 54 16.65 4.77 47.29
CA LYS A 54 15.94 3.78 48.10
C LYS A 54 15.44 4.43 49.39
N PRO A 55 14.25 4.06 49.85
CA PRO A 55 13.73 4.60 51.10
C PRO A 55 14.60 4.14 52.28
N GLY A 56 15.13 5.09 53.04
CA GLY A 56 15.83 4.84 54.29
C GLY A 56 14.90 4.33 55.41
N PRO A 57 15.42 3.86 56.56
CA PRO A 57 14.60 3.30 57.64
C PRO A 57 13.47 4.22 58.13
N GLU A 58 13.71 5.54 58.22
CA GLU A 58 12.70 6.52 58.62
C GLU A 58 11.62 6.72 57.53
N GLU A 59 12.03 6.79 56.26
CA GLU A 59 11.13 6.98 55.12
C GLU A 59 10.21 5.77 54.88
N ARG A 60 10.67 4.56 55.24
CA ARG A 60 9.84 3.35 55.21
C ARG A 60 8.68 3.40 56.20
N GLY A 61 8.74 4.28 57.22
CA GLY A 61 7.62 4.57 58.11
C GLY A 61 7.05 3.34 58.85
N GLY A 62 7.89 2.34 59.12
CA GLY A 62 7.50 1.07 59.73
C GLY A 62 6.85 0.05 58.80
N VAL A 63 6.73 0.34 57.50
CA VAL A 63 6.19 -0.57 56.47
C VAL A 63 7.32 -1.43 55.91
N GLU A 64 7.14 -2.76 55.92
CA GLU A 64 8.11 -3.69 55.34
C GLU A 64 8.18 -3.51 53.80
N HIS A 65 9.40 -3.47 53.26
CA HIS A 65 9.66 -3.33 51.84
C HIS A 65 10.37 -4.59 51.31
N HIS A 66 9.86 -5.13 50.22
CA HIS A 66 10.32 -6.37 49.59
C HIS A 66 10.97 -6.08 48.23
N LEU A 67 11.83 -7.00 47.78
CA LEU A 67 12.60 -6.90 46.53
C LEU A 67 13.47 -5.64 46.43
N ILE A 68 14.03 -5.23 47.57
CA ILE A 68 15.09 -4.22 47.68
C ILE A 68 16.32 -4.94 48.22
N ASP A 69 17.52 -4.61 47.72
CA ASP A 69 18.79 -5.17 48.23
C ASP A 69 18.92 -6.71 48.10
N ILE A 70 18.27 -7.30 47.09
CA ILE A 70 18.25 -8.74 46.88
C ILE A 70 19.38 -9.25 45.99
N LEU A 71 20.02 -8.40 45.18
CA LEU A 71 21.13 -8.77 44.27
C LEU A 71 22.42 -8.04 44.58
N ASP A 72 23.54 -8.69 44.26
CA ASP A 72 24.83 -8.00 44.18
C ASP A 72 24.88 -7.12 42.91
N PRO A 73 25.44 -5.90 42.95
CA PRO A 73 25.60 -5.05 41.78
C PRO A 73 26.39 -5.67 40.62
N ALA A 74 27.17 -6.72 40.85
CA ALA A 74 27.85 -7.49 39.81
C ALA A 74 26.94 -8.48 39.06
N GLU A 75 25.72 -8.72 39.54
CA GLU A 75 24.76 -9.66 38.96
C GLU A 75 23.78 -8.95 38.00
N ASP A 76 23.32 -9.66 36.96
CA ASP A 76 22.23 -9.18 36.10
C ASP A 76 20.88 -9.76 36.57
N PHE A 77 19.82 -8.96 36.47
CA PHE A 77 18.47 -9.36 36.89
C PHE A 77 17.44 -9.11 35.79
N SER A 78 16.90 -10.20 35.24
CA SER A 78 15.92 -10.15 34.16
C SER A 78 14.50 -9.86 34.67
N VAL A 79 13.64 -9.34 33.79
CA VAL A 79 12.22 -9.13 34.11
C VAL A 79 11.50 -10.42 34.50
N ALA A 80 11.88 -11.56 33.91
CA ALA A 80 11.30 -12.86 34.24
C ALA A 80 11.66 -13.28 35.67
N GLN A 81 12.92 -13.10 36.08
CA GLN A 81 13.36 -13.36 37.46
C GLN A 81 12.67 -12.43 38.46
N TYR A 82 12.50 -11.14 38.10
CA TYR A 82 11.75 -10.20 38.93
C TYR A 82 10.29 -10.62 39.09
N VAL A 83 9.60 -10.99 38.00
CA VAL A 83 8.18 -11.42 38.07
C VAL A 83 8.03 -12.66 38.93
N ALA A 84 8.90 -13.66 38.77
CA ALA A 84 8.87 -14.86 39.62
C ALA A 84 9.08 -14.53 41.11
N ALA A 85 10.03 -13.65 41.43
CA ALA A 85 10.27 -13.20 42.80
C ALA A 85 9.09 -12.37 43.36
N ALA A 86 8.45 -11.55 42.54
CA ALA A 86 7.28 -10.76 42.89
C ALA A 86 6.04 -11.63 43.12
N GLU A 87 5.77 -12.61 42.26
CA GLU A 87 4.69 -13.60 42.43
C GLU A 87 4.85 -14.38 43.73
N GLU A 88 6.07 -14.81 44.02
CA GLU A 88 6.39 -15.51 45.27
C GLU A 88 6.17 -14.61 46.50
N LYS A 89 6.57 -13.33 46.44
CA LYS A 89 6.26 -12.37 47.51
C LYS A 89 4.77 -12.13 47.67
N VAL A 90 4.04 -11.94 46.58
CA VAL A 90 2.58 -11.76 46.62
C VAL A 90 1.91 -12.94 47.30
N ARG A 91 2.34 -14.18 46.99
CA ARG A 91 1.84 -15.39 47.64
C ARG A 91 2.10 -15.37 49.15
N GLN A 92 3.34 -15.11 49.56
CA GLN A 92 3.71 -15.06 50.99
C GLN A 92 2.98 -13.94 51.76
N LEU A 93 2.78 -12.77 51.15
CA LEU A 93 2.06 -11.67 51.79
C LEU A 93 0.58 -12.03 52.00
N ARG A 94 -0.07 -12.58 50.98
CA ARG A 94 -1.46 -13.04 51.06
C ARG A 94 -1.63 -14.15 52.09
N GLU A 95 -0.68 -15.09 52.20
CA GLU A 95 -0.67 -16.13 53.25
C GLU A 95 -0.59 -15.53 54.67
N ARG A 96 0.10 -14.40 54.85
CA ARG A 96 0.16 -13.66 56.13
C ARG A 96 -1.01 -12.69 56.34
N GLY A 97 -1.98 -12.65 55.42
CA GLY A 97 -3.10 -11.71 55.47
C GLY A 97 -2.71 -10.24 55.26
N ARG A 98 -1.59 -10.00 54.58
CA ARG A 98 -1.07 -8.67 54.23
C ARG A 98 -1.35 -8.35 52.77
N GLU A 99 -1.74 -7.12 52.48
CA GLU A 99 -2.04 -6.69 51.11
C GLU A 99 -0.75 -6.34 50.34
N PRO A 100 -0.46 -6.97 49.19
CA PRO A 100 0.69 -6.63 48.35
C PRO A 100 0.48 -5.29 47.61
N LEU A 101 1.31 -4.30 47.94
CA LEU A 101 1.31 -2.99 47.28
C LEU A 101 2.58 -2.81 46.44
N PHE A 102 2.46 -2.76 45.12
CA PHE A 102 3.59 -2.48 44.25
C PHE A 102 3.84 -0.97 44.15
N VAL A 103 5.06 -0.53 44.45
CA VAL A 103 5.43 0.89 44.40
C VAL A 103 6.70 1.06 43.58
N GLY A 104 6.64 1.84 42.50
CA GLY A 104 7.83 2.09 41.67
C GLY A 104 7.52 2.60 40.28
N GLY A 105 8.57 2.89 39.50
CA GLY A 105 8.47 3.64 38.25
C GLY A 105 8.88 2.87 37.01
N THR A 106 9.13 1.55 37.08
CA THR A 106 9.63 0.77 35.94
C THR A 106 8.48 0.28 35.06
N PRO A 107 8.21 0.88 33.88
CA PRO A 107 7.01 0.56 33.10
C PRO A 107 7.04 -0.86 32.53
N LEU A 108 8.24 -1.40 32.26
CA LEU A 108 8.41 -2.77 31.78
C LEU A 108 8.01 -3.80 32.83
N TYR A 109 8.39 -3.59 34.10
CA TYR A 109 7.99 -4.48 35.20
C TYR A 109 6.49 -4.38 35.44
N LEU A 110 5.94 -3.17 35.41
CA LEU A 110 4.49 -2.96 35.53
C LEU A 110 3.72 -3.73 34.45
N LYS A 111 4.08 -3.55 33.17
CA LYS A 111 3.42 -4.26 32.07
C LYS A 111 3.53 -5.77 32.23
N ALA A 112 4.69 -6.28 32.67
CA ALA A 112 4.91 -7.70 32.87
C ALA A 112 4.03 -8.30 33.98
N LEU A 113 3.89 -7.60 35.11
CA LEU A 113 3.03 -8.04 36.22
C LEU A 113 1.52 -7.94 35.89
N LEU A 114 1.14 -7.02 35.00
CA LEU A 114 -0.27 -6.84 34.60
C LEU A 114 -0.70 -7.77 33.47
N ARG A 115 0.18 -8.03 32.49
CA ARG A 115 -0.15 -8.71 31.22
C ARG A 115 0.60 -10.02 30.99
N GLY A 116 1.47 -10.43 31.91
CA GLY A 116 2.32 -11.62 31.80
C GLY A 116 3.69 -11.29 31.24
N ILE A 117 4.57 -12.28 31.11
CA ILE A 117 5.87 -12.17 30.43
C ILE A 117 5.81 -12.85 29.06
N PHE A 118 6.63 -12.38 28.14
CA PHE A 118 6.86 -13.06 26.87
C PHE A 118 7.50 -14.43 27.12
N GLU A 119 6.77 -15.51 26.88
CA GLU A 119 7.23 -16.91 26.99
C GLU A 119 8.06 -17.34 25.76
N GLY A 120 9.12 -16.59 25.45
CA GLY A 120 10.05 -16.97 24.39
C GLY A 120 11.34 -17.58 24.91
N PRO A 121 12.20 -18.07 24.01
CA PRO A 121 13.44 -18.77 24.36
C PRO A 121 14.38 -17.86 25.16
N GLU A 122 15.21 -18.46 26.03
CA GLU A 122 16.27 -17.75 26.74
C GLU A 122 17.21 -17.00 25.78
N ALA A 123 17.83 -15.93 26.25
CA ALA A 123 18.81 -15.17 25.48
C ALA A 123 20.02 -16.03 25.11
N ASP A 124 20.49 -15.93 23.87
CA ASP A 124 21.72 -16.52 23.38
C ASP A 124 22.77 -15.42 23.17
N TRP A 125 23.59 -15.20 24.19
CA TRP A 125 24.58 -14.13 24.19
C TRP A 125 25.68 -14.32 23.14
N ALA A 126 26.00 -15.56 22.76
CA ALA A 126 26.99 -15.81 21.72
C ALA A 126 26.45 -15.37 20.36
N TRP A 127 25.22 -15.76 20.06
CA TRP A 127 24.55 -15.39 18.80
C TRP A 127 24.27 -13.89 18.72
N ARG A 128 23.88 -13.24 19.82
CA ARG A 128 23.74 -11.77 19.86
C ARG A 128 25.03 -11.06 19.52
N ARG A 129 26.17 -11.54 20.03
CA ARG A 129 27.49 -10.94 19.75
C ARG A 129 27.86 -11.11 18.28
N GLU A 130 27.63 -12.29 17.72
CA GLU A 130 27.84 -12.56 16.31
C GLU A 130 26.98 -11.67 15.43
N LEU A 131 25.66 -11.63 15.67
CA LEU A 131 24.73 -10.83 14.88
C LEU A 131 24.99 -9.31 15.00
N THR A 132 25.44 -8.85 16.17
CA THR A 132 25.85 -7.44 16.38
C THR A 132 27.14 -7.13 15.62
N ALA A 133 28.13 -8.04 15.63
CA ALA A 133 29.37 -7.89 14.88
C ALA A 133 29.13 -7.97 13.36
N GLU A 134 28.21 -8.81 12.92
CA GLU A 134 27.75 -8.90 11.53
C GLU A 134 27.07 -7.58 11.11
N SER A 135 26.13 -7.08 11.92
CA SER A 135 25.45 -5.81 11.66
C SER A 135 26.41 -4.61 11.55
N ALA A 136 27.53 -4.62 12.28
CA ALA A 136 28.52 -3.55 12.22
C ALA A 136 29.30 -3.52 10.88
N ARG A 137 29.26 -4.60 10.10
CA ARG A 137 29.90 -4.72 8.77
C ARG A 137 28.95 -4.43 7.62
N HIS A 138 27.69 -4.11 7.90
CA HIS A 138 26.65 -3.84 6.92
C HIS A 138 26.09 -2.42 7.06
N GLU A 139 25.36 -1.97 6.03
CA GLU A 139 24.71 -0.67 5.99
C GLU A 139 23.67 -0.49 7.13
N PRO A 140 23.44 0.74 7.63
CA PRO A 140 22.41 1.02 8.61
C PRO A 140 21.04 0.49 8.19
N GLY A 141 20.36 -0.22 9.11
CA GLY A 141 19.06 -0.85 8.83
C GLY A 141 19.14 -2.32 8.39
N TRP A 142 20.33 -2.91 8.23
CA TRP A 142 20.49 -4.31 7.85
C TRP A 142 19.77 -5.31 8.78
N LEU A 143 19.85 -5.13 10.10
CA LEU A 143 19.11 -5.97 11.07
C LEU A 143 17.59 -5.84 10.90
N HIS A 144 17.13 -4.65 10.53
CA HIS A 144 15.71 -4.38 10.31
C HIS A 144 15.21 -5.07 9.04
N ALA A 145 15.99 -4.99 7.95
CA ALA A 145 15.72 -5.72 6.71
C ALA A 145 15.67 -7.23 6.94
N ARG A 146 16.64 -7.80 7.69
CA ARG A 146 16.59 -9.22 8.07
C ARG A 146 15.34 -9.56 8.88
N LEU A 147 14.94 -8.70 9.81
CA LEU A 147 13.74 -8.92 10.60
C LEU A 147 12.48 -8.84 9.74
N ALA A 148 12.42 -7.93 8.77
CA ALA A 148 11.27 -7.76 7.89
C ALA A 148 10.95 -9.01 7.06
N VAL A 149 11.97 -9.81 6.74
CA VAL A 149 11.80 -11.10 6.03
C VAL A 149 11.14 -12.15 6.92
N VAL A 150 11.56 -12.25 8.18
CA VAL A 150 11.17 -13.37 9.06
C VAL A 150 10.04 -13.05 10.03
N ASP A 151 9.85 -11.77 10.34
CA ASP A 151 8.82 -11.23 11.23
C ASP A 151 8.38 -9.80 10.80
N PRO A 152 7.68 -9.67 9.65
CA PRO A 152 7.20 -8.39 9.15
C PRO A 152 6.43 -7.55 10.20
N PRO A 153 5.50 -8.13 10.99
CA PRO A 153 4.78 -7.34 12.00
C PRO A 153 5.66 -6.77 13.12
N SER A 154 6.76 -7.45 13.49
CA SER A 154 7.73 -6.86 14.43
C SER A 154 8.60 -5.81 13.76
N ALA A 155 9.00 -6.01 12.50
CA ALA A 155 9.78 -5.02 11.75
C ALA A 155 9.01 -3.70 11.53
N GLU A 156 7.70 -3.74 11.23
CA GLU A 156 6.87 -2.54 11.11
C GLU A 156 6.80 -1.72 12.43
N ARG A 157 6.85 -2.39 13.58
CA ARG A 157 6.76 -1.75 14.90
C ARG A 157 8.11 -1.28 15.44
N LEU A 158 9.20 -1.92 15.04
CA LEU A 158 10.54 -1.66 15.55
C LEU A 158 11.27 -0.65 14.66
N HIS A 159 11.86 0.37 15.28
CA HIS A 159 12.67 1.34 14.56
C HIS A 159 13.95 0.67 14.01
N PRO A 160 14.41 1.00 12.78
CA PRO A 160 15.59 0.37 12.18
C PRO A 160 16.90 0.50 12.99
N ASN A 161 16.99 1.54 13.82
CA ASN A 161 18.14 1.77 14.70
C ASN A 161 17.99 1.14 16.11
N ASP A 162 16.88 0.46 16.42
CA ASP A 162 16.70 -0.24 17.69
C ASP A 162 17.36 -1.63 17.63
N THR A 163 18.68 -1.64 17.45
CA THR A 163 19.51 -2.84 17.26
C THR A 163 19.24 -3.89 18.33
N ARG A 164 19.02 -3.47 19.59
CA ARG A 164 18.71 -4.39 20.69
C ARG A 164 17.41 -5.15 20.48
N ARG A 165 16.34 -4.48 20.07
CA ARG A 165 15.04 -5.13 19.84
C ARG A 165 15.04 -5.94 18.54
N LEU A 166 15.75 -5.48 17.52
CA LEU A 166 15.92 -6.20 16.26
C LEU A 166 16.67 -7.52 16.46
N VAL A 167 17.81 -7.47 17.17
CA VAL A 167 18.59 -8.66 17.54
C VAL A 167 17.73 -9.64 18.34
N ARG A 168 16.94 -9.18 19.32
CA ARG A 168 16.07 -10.08 20.09
C ARG A 168 14.98 -10.72 19.23
N ALA A 169 14.35 -9.97 18.33
CA ALA A 169 13.29 -10.50 17.48
C ALA A 169 13.84 -11.56 16.51
N LEU A 170 15.02 -11.31 15.93
CA LEU A 170 15.74 -12.27 15.10
C LEU A 170 16.21 -13.49 15.90
N GLU A 171 16.67 -13.31 17.14
CA GLU A 171 17.11 -14.39 18.04
C GLU A 171 15.98 -15.36 18.38
N VAL A 172 14.79 -14.82 18.67
CA VAL A 172 13.60 -15.61 18.94
C VAL A 172 13.25 -16.46 17.71
N TYR A 173 13.28 -15.86 16.53
CA TYR A 173 13.02 -16.59 15.28
C TYR A 173 14.08 -17.66 15.03
N HIS A 174 15.37 -17.34 15.20
CA HIS A 174 16.47 -18.28 15.02
C HIS A 174 16.34 -19.51 15.94
N LYS A 175 15.99 -19.30 17.21
CA LYS A 175 15.89 -20.41 18.18
C LYS A 175 14.60 -21.23 18.08
N THR A 176 13.50 -20.65 17.60
CA THR A 176 12.18 -21.31 17.64
C THR A 176 11.54 -21.60 16.30
N GLY A 177 12.06 -21.02 15.21
CA GLY A 177 11.42 -21.02 13.89
C GLY A 177 10.10 -20.23 13.83
N ARG A 178 9.69 -19.58 14.93
CA ARG A 178 8.45 -18.78 15.02
C ARG A 178 8.77 -17.31 15.28
N PRO A 179 8.13 -16.37 14.57
CA PRO A 179 8.41 -14.94 14.70
C PRO A 179 8.03 -14.41 16.08
N MET A 180 8.71 -13.37 16.56
CA MET A 180 8.41 -12.72 17.84
C MET A 180 6.96 -12.18 17.89
N SER A 181 6.42 -11.73 16.76
CA SER A 181 5.02 -11.29 16.64
C SER A 181 4.01 -12.40 16.93
N HIS A 182 4.32 -13.67 16.60
CA HIS A 182 3.47 -14.83 16.90
C HIS A 182 3.27 -14.99 18.40
N TRP A 183 4.35 -14.87 19.17
CA TRP A 183 4.35 -15.01 20.63
C TRP A 183 3.74 -13.78 21.34
N GLN A 184 3.88 -12.59 20.76
CA GLN A 184 3.36 -11.34 21.35
C GLN A 184 1.84 -11.18 21.29
N GLN A 185 1.12 -11.98 20.49
CA GLN A 185 -0.35 -11.96 20.45
C GLN A 185 -1.02 -12.27 21.80
N GLN A 186 -0.28 -12.87 22.74
CA GLN A 186 -0.74 -13.17 24.09
C GLN A 186 -0.53 -12.02 25.09
N PHE A 187 0.32 -11.03 24.78
CA PHE A 187 0.88 -10.06 25.73
C PHE A 187 0.26 -8.64 25.67
N ASP A 188 -0.50 -8.33 24.61
CA ASP A 188 -1.08 -6.99 24.39
C ASP A 188 -2.56 -6.86 24.76
N ARG A 189 -3.15 -7.89 25.39
CA ARG A 189 -4.48 -7.78 25.99
C ARG A 189 -4.37 -6.99 27.29
N GLY A 190 -4.78 -5.72 27.28
CA GLY A 190 -4.89 -4.91 28.49
C GLY A 190 -6.28 -5.03 29.13
N ARG A 191 -6.39 -4.61 30.39
CA ARG A 191 -7.69 -4.42 31.07
C ARG A 191 -8.07 -2.94 31.13
N PRO A 192 -9.36 -2.59 31.17
CA PRO A 192 -9.80 -1.23 31.46
C PRO A 192 -9.29 -0.77 32.82
N ALA A 193 -9.01 0.53 32.96
CA ALA A 193 -8.47 1.12 34.18
C ALA A 193 -9.46 1.00 35.35
N GLU A 194 -10.74 0.95 35.03
CA GLU A 194 -11.85 0.80 35.99
C GLU A 194 -11.85 -0.58 36.68
N GLU A 195 -11.19 -1.57 36.08
CA GLU A 195 -11.09 -2.93 36.60
C GLU A 195 -9.78 -3.18 37.35
N CYS A 196 -8.87 -2.19 37.38
CA CYS A 196 -7.51 -2.35 37.90
C CYS A 196 -7.22 -1.37 39.05
N ALA A 197 -6.50 -1.83 40.08
CA ALA A 197 -6.01 -0.98 41.17
C ALA A 197 -4.63 -0.36 40.83
N VAL A 198 -4.48 0.26 39.66
CA VAL A 198 -3.21 0.82 39.17
C VAL A 198 -3.29 2.33 39.07
N PHE A 199 -2.59 3.04 39.95
CA PHE A 199 -2.62 4.50 40.04
C PHE A 199 -1.31 5.12 39.59
N TRP A 200 -1.38 6.00 38.59
CA TRP A 200 -0.25 6.74 38.05
C TRP A 200 -0.27 8.19 38.56
N LEU A 201 0.67 8.54 39.43
CA LEU A 201 0.87 9.91 39.92
C LEU A 201 1.53 10.78 38.84
N ASP A 202 0.84 11.80 38.35
CA ASP A 202 1.31 12.68 37.28
C ASP A 202 1.34 14.16 37.72
N TRP A 203 2.49 14.80 37.57
CA TRP A 203 2.67 16.23 37.84
C TRP A 203 2.67 17.04 36.53
N PRO A 204 2.32 18.34 36.57
CA PRO A 204 2.61 19.25 35.47
C PRO A 204 4.09 19.18 35.05
N PRO A 205 4.41 19.21 33.73
CA PRO A 205 5.76 18.98 33.24
C PRO A 205 6.84 19.86 33.89
N GLU A 206 6.55 21.15 34.07
CA GLU A 206 7.49 22.12 34.63
C GLU A 206 7.79 21.82 36.11
N VAL A 207 6.74 21.55 36.90
CA VAL A 207 6.88 21.18 38.31
C VAL A 207 7.64 19.87 38.46
N LEU A 208 7.39 18.89 37.58
CA LEU A 208 8.13 17.63 37.58
C LEU A 208 9.62 17.85 37.26
N ALA A 209 9.95 18.73 36.32
CA ALA A 209 11.32 19.06 35.96
C ALA A 209 12.08 19.70 37.13
N GLU A 210 11.46 20.64 37.86
CA GLU A 210 12.04 21.25 39.05
C GLU A 210 12.26 20.22 40.17
N ARG A 211 11.29 19.33 40.40
CA ARG A 211 11.41 18.25 41.39
C ARG A 211 12.53 17.27 41.04
N ILE A 212 12.68 16.95 39.75
CA ILE A 212 13.79 16.12 39.26
C ILE A 212 15.13 16.81 39.52
N ASN A 213 15.26 18.10 39.18
CA ASN A 213 16.52 18.83 39.39
C ASN A 213 16.90 18.83 40.87
N ARG A 214 15.96 19.17 41.77
CA ARG A 214 16.19 19.17 43.21
C ARG A 214 16.60 17.79 43.75
N ARG A 215 15.99 16.72 43.24
CA ARG A 215 16.33 15.34 43.62
C ARG A 215 17.74 14.97 43.15
N VAL A 216 18.13 15.34 41.93
CA VAL A 216 19.48 15.08 41.44
C VAL A 216 20.50 15.88 42.25
N ASP A 217 20.24 17.16 42.54
CA ASP A 217 21.12 17.97 43.39
C ASP A 217 21.30 17.34 44.78
N ALA A 218 20.23 16.81 45.38
CA ALA A 218 20.28 16.08 46.65
C ALA A 218 21.13 14.80 46.56
N MET A 219 20.98 13.99 45.49
CA MET A 219 21.79 12.78 45.29
C MET A 219 23.29 13.08 45.28
N PHE A 220 23.71 14.16 44.60
CA PHE A 220 25.12 14.55 44.59
C PHE A 220 25.58 15.07 45.95
N ALA A 221 24.75 15.82 46.67
CA ALA A 221 25.04 16.29 48.03
C ALA A 221 25.13 15.13 49.06
N GLU A 222 24.35 14.08 48.86
CA GLU A 222 24.33 12.86 49.69
C GLU A 222 25.49 11.89 49.37
N GLY A 223 26.32 12.21 48.38
CA GLY A 223 27.54 11.46 48.09
C GLY A 223 27.41 10.40 47.00
N LEU A 224 26.57 10.62 45.98
CA LEU A 224 26.47 9.71 44.82
C LEU A 224 27.84 9.35 44.22
N VAL A 225 28.76 10.32 44.10
CA VAL A 225 30.11 10.06 43.57
C VAL A 225 30.87 9.06 44.45
N ALA A 226 30.82 9.24 45.77
CA ALA A 226 31.49 8.36 46.73
C ALA A 226 30.86 6.95 46.72
N GLU A 227 29.55 6.85 46.54
CA GLU A 227 28.85 5.57 46.39
C GLU A 227 29.33 4.81 45.15
N VAL A 228 29.34 5.46 43.98
CA VAL A 228 29.79 4.82 42.72
C VAL A 228 31.27 4.42 42.80
N GLU A 229 32.10 5.27 43.40
CA GLU A 229 33.52 4.96 43.61
C GLU A 229 33.70 3.76 44.55
N ALA A 230 32.92 3.67 45.62
CA ALA A 230 32.98 2.54 46.55
C ALA A 230 32.54 1.23 45.90
N LEU A 231 31.53 1.28 45.03
CA LEU A 231 31.03 0.11 44.29
C LEU A 231 31.98 -0.38 43.19
N THR A 232 32.93 0.44 42.75
CA THR A 232 33.92 0.10 41.71
C THR A 232 35.35 -0.09 42.23
N ARG A 233 35.57 0.10 43.54
CA ARG A 233 36.86 -0.12 44.20
C ARG A 233 37.24 -1.61 44.22
N GLU A 234 38.54 -1.91 44.27
CA GLU A 234 39.10 -3.27 44.42
C GLU A 234 38.77 -4.24 43.26
N GLY A 235 38.57 -3.73 42.04
CA GLY A 235 38.35 -4.57 40.85
C GLY A 235 36.93 -5.15 40.75
N LYS A 236 35.99 -4.70 41.59
CA LYS A 236 34.57 -5.01 41.45
C LYS A 236 34.02 -4.31 40.22
N THR A 237 33.33 -5.07 39.37
CA THR A 237 32.68 -4.54 38.17
C THR A 237 31.19 -4.60 38.36
N LEU A 238 30.53 -3.46 38.14
CA LEU A 238 29.08 -3.41 38.04
C LEU A 238 28.64 -4.25 36.84
N SER A 239 27.53 -4.96 36.99
CA SER A 239 26.89 -5.65 35.87
C SER A 239 26.52 -4.66 34.77
N HIS A 240 26.27 -5.18 33.57
CA HIS A 240 25.85 -4.34 32.45
C HIS A 240 24.57 -3.57 32.79
N THR A 241 23.64 -4.16 33.55
CA THR A 241 22.40 -3.49 33.94
C THR A 241 22.63 -2.40 34.97
N ALA A 242 23.43 -2.67 36.01
CA ALA A 242 23.72 -1.73 37.09
C ALA A 242 24.53 -0.51 36.60
N SER A 243 25.52 -0.71 35.73
CA SER A 243 26.36 0.36 35.19
C SER A 243 25.64 1.34 34.27
N GLN A 244 24.50 0.92 33.69
CA GLN A 244 23.68 1.76 32.81
C GLN A 244 22.60 2.56 33.57
N ALA A 245 22.53 2.42 34.90
CA ALA A 245 21.60 3.19 35.73
C ALA A 245 21.88 4.70 35.61
N LEU A 246 20.82 5.50 35.51
CA LEU A 246 20.93 6.96 35.48
C LEU A 246 21.60 7.46 36.75
N GLY A 247 22.60 8.34 36.61
CA GLY A 247 23.46 8.77 37.71
C GLY A 247 24.74 7.94 37.76
N TYR A 248 24.65 6.60 37.73
CA TYR A 248 25.84 5.73 37.77
C TYR A 248 26.64 5.82 36.47
N ARG A 249 25.98 5.74 35.30
CA ARG A 249 26.66 5.81 34.00
C ARG A 249 27.43 7.12 33.84
N GLU A 250 26.80 8.24 34.19
CA GLU A 250 27.40 9.56 34.09
C GLU A 250 28.55 9.74 35.11
N VAL A 251 28.38 9.27 36.35
CA VAL A 251 29.44 9.34 37.36
C VAL A 251 30.62 8.41 37.04
N LEU A 252 30.38 7.24 36.44
CA LEU A 252 31.46 6.37 35.95
C LEU A 252 32.29 7.06 34.86
N ALA A 253 31.64 7.78 33.93
CA ALA A 253 32.34 8.57 32.92
C ALA A 253 33.16 9.71 33.56
N HIS A 254 32.62 10.38 34.58
CA HIS A 254 33.34 11.38 35.37
C HIS A 254 34.58 10.78 36.07
N LEU A 255 34.43 9.64 36.73
CA LEU A 255 35.53 8.94 37.41
C LEU A 255 36.60 8.43 36.41
N ALA A 256 36.23 8.20 35.15
CA ALA A 256 37.15 7.88 34.06
C ALA A 256 37.83 9.11 33.44
N GLY A 257 37.49 10.33 33.88
CA GLY A 257 38.05 11.58 33.38
C GLY A 257 37.43 12.09 32.07
N GLU A 258 36.25 11.58 31.68
CA GLU A 258 35.59 11.94 30.42
C GLU A 258 34.80 13.26 30.50
N CYS A 259 34.37 13.67 31.69
CA CYS A 259 33.61 14.90 31.93
C CYS A 259 33.85 15.48 33.32
N GLU A 260 33.70 16.79 33.48
CA GLU A 260 33.84 17.47 34.78
C GLU A 260 32.60 17.27 35.67
N LEU A 261 32.76 17.38 36.99
CA LEU A 261 31.66 17.11 37.95
C LEU A 261 30.44 18.02 37.73
N PRO A 262 30.57 19.35 37.51
CA PRO A 262 29.42 20.21 37.22
C PRO A 262 28.66 19.81 35.95
N GLU A 263 29.39 19.38 34.91
CA GLU A 263 28.80 18.91 33.66
C GLU A 263 28.06 17.59 33.86
N THR A 264 28.65 16.69 34.66
CA THR A 264 28.05 15.41 35.05
C THR A 264 26.70 15.62 35.73
N ILE A 265 26.60 16.56 36.67
CA ILE A 265 25.35 16.89 37.36
C ILE A 265 24.27 17.34 36.35
N GLU A 266 24.60 18.24 35.43
CA GLU A 266 23.66 18.73 34.42
C GLU A 266 23.27 17.67 33.39
N LEU A 267 24.19 16.75 33.04
CA LEU A 267 23.90 15.58 32.22
C LEU A 267 22.91 14.64 32.93
N VAL A 268 23.13 14.34 34.21
CA VAL A 268 22.21 13.50 35.00
C VAL A 268 20.83 14.14 35.08
N LYS A 269 20.73 15.45 35.33
CA LYS A 269 19.45 16.17 35.30
C LYS A 269 18.77 16.05 33.94
N THR A 270 19.50 16.28 32.86
CA THR A 270 18.97 16.23 31.50
C THR A 270 18.47 14.83 31.14
N HIS A 271 19.28 13.80 31.35
CA HIS A 271 18.92 12.41 31.06
C HIS A 271 17.75 11.94 31.94
N THR A 272 17.68 12.38 33.20
CA THR A 272 16.58 12.05 34.12
C THR A 272 15.27 12.70 33.67
N ARG A 273 15.29 13.97 33.21
CA ARG A 273 14.09 14.63 32.62
C ARG A 273 13.62 13.92 31.35
N GLN A 274 14.55 13.55 30.47
CA GLN A 274 14.22 12.79 29.26
C GLN A 274 13.64 11.41 29.59
N PHE A 275 14.18 10.73 30.60
CA PHE A 275 13.66 9.46 31.09
C PHE A 275 12.25 9.60 31.67
N ALA A 276 12.00 10.61 32.50
CA ALA A 276 10.68 10.91 33.04
C ALA A 276 9.65 11.17 31.93
N LYS A 277 10.03 11.90 30.87
CA LYS A 277 9.17 12.11 29.69
C LYS A 277 8.81 10.77 29.02
N ARG A 278 9.78 9.86 28.85
CA ARG A 278 9.54 8.51 28.30
C ARG A 278 8.64 7.66 29.20
N GLN A 279 8.82 7.73 30.53
CA GLN A 279 7.96 7.04 31.50
C GLN A 279 6.50 7.49 31.37
N ARG A 280 6.25 8.80 31.27
CA ARG A 280 4.90 9.35 31.10
C ARG A 280 4.21 8.89 29.81
N THR A 281 4.94 8.83 28.69
CA THR A 281 4.43 8.26 27.44
C THR A 281 4.01 6.80 27.62
N TRP A 282 4.82 6.02 28.36
CA TRP A 282 4.52 4.62 28.66
C TRP A 282 3.27 4.45 29.53
N PHE A 283 3.16 5.15 30.65
CA PHE A 283 1.99 5.02 31.53
C PHE A 283 0.69 5.44 30.84
N ARG A 284 0.74 6.47 29.99
CA ARG A 284 -0.41 6.87 29.15
C ARG A 284 -0.85 5.78 28.17
N SER A 285 0.06 4.90 27.74
CA SER A 285 -0.25 3.82 26.81
C SER A 285 -0.81 2.55 27.46
N LEU A 286 -0.74 2.44 28.79
CA LEU A 286 -1.28 1.30 29.54
C LEU A 286 -2.73 1.59 29.90
N SER A 287 -3.66 0.79 29.36
CA SER A 287 -5.10 0.93 29.59
C SER A 287 -5.50 0.70 31.04
N GLU A 288 -4.66 0.03 31.82
CA GLU A 288 -4.87 -0.28 33.24
C GLU A 288 -4.60 0.93 34.15
N CYS A 289 -3.79 1.90 33.69
CA CYS A 289 -3.31 3.00 34.52
C CYS A 289 -4.37 4.10 34.69
N GLN A 290 -4.79 4.32 35.92
CA GLN A 290 -5.62 5.46 36.32
C GLN A 290 -4.73 6.66 36.66
N ARG A 291 -4.89 7.76 35.92
CA ARG A 291 -4.10 8.99 36.16
C ARG A 291 -4.60 9.72 37.41
N VAL A 292 -3.68 10.00 38.32
CA VAL A 292 -3.88 10.81 39.52
C VAL A 292 -3.11 12.11 39.31
N GLU A 293 -3.81 13.21 39.08
CA GLU A 293 -3.17 14.51 38.90
C GLU A 293 -2.71 15.05 40.26
N MET A 294 -1.41 15.34 40.36
CA MET A 294 -0.80 15.82 41.58
C MET A 294 -0.74 17.34 41.60
N THR A 295 -1.08 17.95 42.75
CA THR A 295 -1.02 19.40 42.96
C THR A 295 -0.04 19.77 44.08
N ALA A 296 0.53 20.98 44.02
CA ALA A 296 1.59 21.42 44.94
C ALA A 296 1.13 21.57 46.42
N GLY A 297 -0.17 21.52 46.69
CA GLY A 297 -0.75 21.66 48.04
C GLY A 297 -1.21 20.36 48.69
N GLU A 298 -1.23 19.22 47.98
CA GLU A 298 -1.71 17.95 48.53
C GLU A 298 -0.58 17.19 49.24
N SER A 299 -0.81 16.80 50.49
CA SER A 299 0.10 15.94 51.24
C SER A 299 0.02 14.49 50.75
N ALA A 300 1.10 13.73 50.89
CA ALA A 300 1.11 12.31 50.52
C ALA A 300 0.02 11.50 51.26
N ALA A 301 -0.27 11.86 52.51
CA ALA A 301 -1.35 11.25 53.30
C ALA A 301 -2.74 11.57 52.73
N ALA A 302 -2.98 12.79 52.23
CA ALA A 302 -4.25 13.16 51.60
C ALA A 302 -4.48 12.37 50.30
N VAL A 303 -3.45 12.26 49.46
CA VAL A 303 -3.51 11.44 48.23
C VAL A 303 -3.74 9.97 48.58
N ALA A 304 -3.02 9.41 49.57
CA ALA A 304 -3.22 8.04 50.02
C ALA A 304 -4.65 7.78 50.53
N ALA A 305 -5.25 8.72 51.26
CA ALA A 305 -6.63 8.61 51.73
C ALA A 305 -7.64 8.59 50.57
N GLN A 306 -7.47 9.45 49.57
CA GLN A 306 -8.30 9.44 48.34
C GLN A 306 -8.21 8.10 47.62
N LEU A 307 -7.00 7.52 47.52
CA LEU A 307 -6.80 6.21 46.88
C LEU A 307 -7.43 5.07 47.70
N ALA A 308 -7.32 5.10 49.02
CA ALA A 308 -7.95 4.11 49.90
C ALA A 308 -9.49 4.14 49.80
N GLU A 309 -10.09 5.34 49.74
CA GLU A 309 -11.54 5.51 49.52
C GLU A 309 -11.95 4.96 48.15
N HIS A 310 -11.18 5.26 47.11
CA HIS A 310 -11.41 4.74 45.76
C HIS A 310 -11.38 3.20 45.69
N LEU A 311 -10.45 2.57 46.42
CA LEU A 311 -10.36 1.12 46.54
C LEU A 311 -11.55 0.51 47.29
N GLY A 312 -12.06 1.19 48.32
CA GLY A 312 -13.25 0.77 49.07
C GLY A 312 -14.56 0.90 48.29
N GLY A 313 -14.74 1.97 47.50
CA GLY A 313 -15.96 2.23 46.74
C GLY A 313 -16.24 1.23 45.60
N ARG A 314 -15.22 0.52 45.11
CA ARG A 314 -15.35 -0.51 44.07
C ARG A 314 -15.62 -1.93 44.61
N GLY A 315 -15.73 -2.10 45.93
CA GLY A 315 -15.88 -3.43 46.54
C GLY A 315 -14.68 -4.36 46.33
N ILE A 316 -13.55 -3.82 45.86
CA ILE A 316 -12.31 -4.55 45.58
C ILE A 316 -11.60 -4.89 46.92
N PHE A 317 -11.77 -4.03 47.93
CA PHE A 317 -11.28 -4.27 49.29
C PHE A 317 -12.34 -3.89 50.33
N PRO A 318 -12.71 -4.79 51.27
CA PRO A 318 -13.49 -4.38 52.42
C PRO A 318 -12.60 -3.51 53.32
N LEU A 319 -12.83 -2.19 53.31
CA LEU A 319 -12.31 -1.31 54.35
C LEU A 319 -12.87 -1.83 55.67
N ASN A 320 -12.00 -2.39 56.53
CA ASN A 320 -12.39 -2.90 57.83
C ASN A 320 -12.08 -1.84 58.90
N PRO A 321 -13.08 -1.08 59.39
CA PRO A 321 -12.90 -0.33 60.62
C PRO A 321 -13.07 -1.32 61.78
N ALA A 322 -11.95 -1.68 62.41
CA ALA A 322 -11.81 -2.57 63.57
C ALA A 322 -11.55 -4.06 63.24
N GLY A 323 -10.35 -4.51 63.62
CA GLY A 323 -9.86 -5.86 63.39
C GLY A 323 -10.75 -6.97 63.96
N ARG A 324 -11.32 -7.77 63.07
CA ARG A 324 -11.68 -9.18 63.27
C ARG A 324 -11.58 -9.91 61.93
N HIS A 325 -10.80 -10.98 61.88
CA HIS A 325 -10.79 -11.93 60.77
C HIS A 325 -12.09 -12.76 60.75
N PRO A 326 -12.63 -13.07 59.56
CA PRO A 326 -13.37 -14.31 59.37
C PRO A 326 -12.69 -15.20 58.34
N SER A 327 -12.52 -16.46 58.74
CA SER A 327 -12.15 -17.60 57.93
C SER A 327 -13.10 -17.82 56.75
N ARG A 328 -12.56 -18.02 55.54
CA ARG A 328 -13.31 -18.59 54.39
C ARG A 328 -13.11 -20.12 54.36
N PRO A 329 -14.17 -20.92 54.17
CA PRO A 329 -14.06 -22.37 54.12
C PRO A 329 -13.62 -22.85 52.73
N ALA A 330 -12.97 -24.01 52.71
CA ALA A 330 -12.58 -24.76 51.53
C ALA A 330 -13.81 -25.32 50.79
N VAL A 331 -13.75 -25.36 49.45
CA VAL A 331 -14.63 -26.22 48.64
C VAL A 331 -13.83 -26.89 47.53
N ALA A 332 -13.85 -28.21 47.58
CA ALA A 332 -13.40 -29.13 46.56
C ALA A 332 -14.51 -29.42 45.54
N GLY A 333 -14.11 -29.78 44.32
CA GLY A 333 -14.74 -30.86 43.54
C GLY A 333 -16.03 -30.60 42.75
N LEU A 334 -15.82 -30.41 41.44
CA LEU A 334 -16.54 -31.05 40.31
C LEU A 334 -17.95 -30.61 39.84
N GLN A 335 -17.97 -30.43 38.50
CA GLN A 335 -18.98 -30.79 37.49
C GLN A 335 -20.00 -29.77 36.95
N CYS A 336 -20.12 -29.86 35.62
CA CYS A 336 -20.96 -29.12 34.68
C CYS A 336 -22.42 -28.94 35.10
N GLY A 337 -23.00 -27.81 34.68
CA GLY A 337 -24.46 -27.70 34.52
C GLY A 337 -25.01 -26.31 34.78
N ALA A 338 -25.50 -25.68 33.72
CA ALA A 338 -26.52 -24.62 33.64
C ALA A 338 -26.99 -23.94 34.93
N LEU A 339 -26.94 -22.60 34.97
CA LEU A 339 -28.05 -21.78 35.48
C LEU A 339 -27.82 -20.30 35.12
N ALA A 340 -28.14 -19.98 33.87
CA ALA A 340 -28.63 -18.67 33.48
C ALA A 340 -30.09 -18.57 33.94
N ALA A 341 -30.35 -17.82 35.02
CA ALA A 341 -31.64 -17.18 35.26
C ALA A 341 -31.57 -16.32 36.53
N ARG A 342 -31.99 -15.06 36.38
CA ARG A 342 -32.44 -14.13 37.45
C ARG A 342 -31.35 -13.43 38.26
N LEU A 343 -30.85 -12.33 37.69
CA LEU A 343 -30.76 -11.03 38.37
C LEU A 343 -30.60 -9.94 37.30
N TRP A 344 -31.67 -9.74 36.55
CA TRP A 344 -31.86 -8.56 35.71
C TRP A 344 -33.30 -8.11 35.91
N SER A 345 -33.51 -7.37 36.98
CA SER A 345 -34.74 -6.62 37.16
C SER A 345 -34.49 -5.49 38.16
N VAL A 346 -34.53 -4.28 37.60
CA VAL A 346 -34.92 -3.00 38.21
C VAL A 346 -33.77 -2.02 38.49
N VAL A 347 -33.64 -1.07 37.53
CA VAL A 347 -32.87 0.20 37.45
C VAL A 347 -31.38 0.09 37.06
N GLY A 348 -30.89 0.41 35.85
CA GLY A 348 -31.49 0.86 34.58
C GLY A 348 -30.42 0.66 33.49
N ALA A 349 -30.72 -0.17 32.50
CA ALA A 349 -29.74 -0.89 31.69
C ALA A 349 -29.25 -0.12 30.45
N GLN A 350 -27.94 -0.11 30.22
CA GLN A 350 -27.35 -0.57 28.96
C GLN A 350 -25.90 -1.04 29.21
N GLN A 351 -25.76 -2.37 29.20
CA GLN A 351 -24.48 -3.08 29.22
C GLN A 351 -23.77 -2.89 27.87
N GLY A 352 -22.54 -2.40 27.88
CA GLY A 352 -21.65 -2.41 26.73
C GLY A 352 -21.15 -3.83 26.44
N SER A 353 -22.00 -4.64 25.82
CA SER A 353 -21.59 -5.84 25.07
C SER A 353 -20.48 -5.47 24.10
N SER A 354 -19.41 -6.28 24.00
CA SER A 354 -18.51 -6.24 22.85
C SER A 354 -19.31 -6.66 21.60
N ALA A 355 -20.06 -5.73 21.03
CA ALA A 355 -21.01 -6.01 19.98
C ALA A 355 -20.25 -6.46 18.73
N VAL A 356 -20.49 -7.71 18.31
CA VAL A 356 -20.00 -8.24 17.04
C VAL A 356 -20.55 -7.35 15.92
N LEU A 357 -19.68 -6.60 15.25
CA LEU A 357 -20.08 -5.64 14.21
C LEU A 357 -20.65 -6.33 12.96
N ARG A 358 -20.26 -7.58 12.70
CA ARG A 358 -20.81 -8.41 11.62
C ARG A 358 -20.53 -9.88 11.89
N THR A 359 -21.49 -10.72 11.53
CA THR A 359 -21.38 -12.19 11.52
C THR A 359 -21.33 -12.73 10.09
N HIS A 360 -22.03 -12.07 9.17
CA HIS A 360 -22.11 -12.42 7.75
C HIS A 360 -21.90 -11.17 6.90
N THR A 361 -21.65 -11.37 5.61
CA THR A 361 -21.70 -10.26 4.63
C THR A 361 -23.13 -9.99 4.19
N CYS A 362 -23.39 -8.80 3.65
CA CYS A 362 -24.72 -8.45 3.13
C CYS A 362 -25.10 -9.27 1.88
N GLY A 363 -24.16 -9.95 1.22
CA GLY A 363 -24.41 -10.78 0.03
C GLY A 363 -24.54 -12.28 0.29
N GLU A 364 -24.37 -12.73 1.53
CA GLU A 364 -24.14 -14.14 1.87
C GLU A 364 -25.40 -14.90 2.28
N LEU A 365 -26.43 -14.22 2.79
CA LEU A 365 -27.62 -14.90 3.33
C LEU A 365 -28.39 -15.68 2.25
N ARG A 366 -28.81 -16.90 2.60
CA ARG A 366 -29.53 -17.86 1.74
C ARG A 366 -30.62 -18.57 2.55
N LEU A 367 -31.45 -19.39 1.91
CA LEU A 367 -32.49 -20.18 2.58
C LEU A 367 -31.97 -21.07 3.72
N GLU A 368 -30.73 -21.56 3.64
CA GLU A 368 -30.09 -22.35 4.71
C GLU A 368 -29.83 -21.53 6.00
N HIS A 369 -29.88 -20.19 5.91
CA HIS A 369 -29.70 -19.29 7.03
C HIS A 369 -31.02 -18.92 7.71
N VAL A 370 -32.17 -19.36 7.20
CA VAL A 370 -33.49 -19.08 7.80
C VAL A 370 -33.50 -19.51 9.27
N ASP A 371 -34.17 -18.71 10.11
CA ASP A 371 -34.24 -18.82 11.56
C ASP A 371 -32.96 -18.54 12.35
N GLN A 372 -31.83 -18.28 11.68
CA GLN A 372 -30.61 -17.85 12.35
C GLN A 372 -30.68 -16.36 12.70
N THR A 373 -30.19 -16.00 13.89
CA THR A 373 -29.95 -14.60 14.26
C THR A 373 -28.57 -14.19 13.76
N VAL A 374 -28.53 -13.18 12.90
CA VAL A 374 -27.30 -12.69 12.28
C VAL A 374 -27.17 -11.18 12.46
N THR A 375 -25.93 -10.72 12.56
CA THR A 375 -25.58 -9.30 12.46
C THR A 375 -24.92 -9.02 11.13
N ILE A 376 -25.41 -8.02 10.38
CA ILE A 376 -24.79 -7.53 9.15
C ILE A 376 -24.63 -6.01 9.21
N SER A 377 -23.53 -5.50 8.63
CA SER A 377 -23.18 -4.08 8.60
C SER A 377 -22.89 -3.62 7.19
N GLY A 378 -23.35 -2.42 6.83
CA GLY A 378 -23.17 -1.89 5.48
C GLY A 378 -23.73 -0.48 5.31
N TRP A 379 -23.97 -0.12 4.05
CA TRP A 379 -24.57 1.14 3.63
C TRP A 379 -26.03 0.93 3.24
N VAL A 380 -26.91 1.78 3.73
CA VAL A 380 -28.30 1.86 3.26
C VAL A 380 -28.29 2.20 1.78
N ASP A 381 -28.77 1.30 0.93
CA ASP A 381 -28.80 1.49 -0.51
C ASP A 381 -30.16 2.05 -0.95
N THR A 382 -31.25 1.35 -0.64
CA THR A 382 -32.61 1.83 -0.87
C THR A 382 -33.38 1.87 0.44
N TYR A 383 -34.36 2.78 0.50
CA TYR A 383 -35.28 2.94 1.62
C TYR A 383 -36.70 3.07 1.07
N ARG A 384 -37.63 2.26 1.59
CA ARG A 384 -39.04 2.24 1.17
C ARG A 384 -39.92 2.13 2.41
N ASP A 385 -40.90 3.03 2.56
CA ASP A 385 -41.95 2.94 3.58
C ASP A 385 -43.25 2.47 2.90
N HIS A 386 -43.78 1.33 3.36
CA HIS A 386 -45.06 0.84 2.89
C HIS A 386 -46.01 0.58 4.07
N ARG A 387 -46.96 1.49 4.26
CA ARG A 387 -48.05 1.36 5.24
C ARG A 387 -47.54 1.06 6.66
N GLY A 388 -46.40 1.64 7.04
CA GLY A 388 -45.83 1.49 8.37
C GLY A 388 -44.80 0.37 8.53
N ILE A 389 -44.54 -0.43 7.49
CA ILE A 389 -43.40 -1.37 7.43
C ILE A 389 -42.30 -0.72 6.59
N LEU A 390 -41.09 -0.64 7.14
CA LEU A 390 -39.94 -0.08 6.44
C LEU A 390 -39.08 -1.18 5.84
N PHE A 391 -38.71 -1.01 4.58
CA PHE A 391 -37.82 -1.89 3.85
C PHE A 391 -36.55 -1.13 3.50
N VAL A 392 -35.40 -1.69 3.87
CA VAL A 392 -34.08 -1.13 3.57
C VAL A 392 -33.26 -2.19 2.87
N ASP A 393 -32.69 -1.88 1.71
CA ASP A 393 -31.64 -2.74 1.16
C ASP A 393 -30.30 -2.31 1.79
N LEU A 394 -29.68 -3.21 2.55
CA LEU A 394 -28.36 -2.97 3.14
C LEU A 394 -27.29 -3.57 2.24
N ARG A 395 -26.32 -2.76 1.83
CA ARG A 395 -25.28 -3.10 0.87
C ARG A 395 -23.90 -3.12 1.51
N ASP A 396 -23.10 -4.11 1.15
CA ASP A 396 -21.65 -4.06 1.28
C ASP A 396 -20.99 -4.45 -0.06
N ARG A 397 -19.68 -4.71 -0.09
CA ARG A 397 -18.98 -5.07 -1.33
C ARG A 397 -19.39 -6.44 -1.89
N TYR A 398 -20.01 -7.30 -1.08
CA TYR A 398 -20.33 -8.68 -1.43
C TYR A 398 -21.76 -8.82 -1.95
N GLY A 399 -22.64 -7.88 -1.63
CA GLY A 399 -24.00 -7.86 -2.16
C GLY A 399 -24.94 -7.00 -1.32
N LYS A 400 -26.24 -7.30 -1.44
CA LYS A 400 -27.31 -6.61 -0.75
C LYS A 400 -28.21 -7.61 -0.05
N THR A 401 -28.75 -7.25 1.11
CA THR A 401 -29.82 -7.99 1.80
C THR A 401 -30.96 -7.02 2.12
N GLN A 402 -32.20 -7.46 1.91
CA GLN A 402 -33.38 -6.71 2.35
C GLN A 402 -33.54 -6.83 3.87
N ILE A 403 -33.66 -5.69 4.51
CA ILE A 403 -33.90 -5.50 5.94
C ILE A 403 -35.33 -5.02 6.11
N VAL A 404 -36.08 -5.66 7.01
CA VAL A 404 -37.48 -5.34 7.27
C VAL A 404 -37.66 -4.91 8.72
N PHE A 405 -38.13 -3.67 8.89
CA PHE A 405 -38.55 -3.11 10.16
C PHE A 405 -40.07 -3.15 10.23
N GLY A 406 -40.61 -4.25 10.77
CA GLY A 406 -42.03 -4.41 11.03
C GLY A 406 -42.44 -4.03 12.47
N PRO A 407 -43.75 -4.09 12.80
CA PRO A 407 -44.28 -3.91 14.15
C PRO A 407 -43.51 -4.67 15.24
N GLU A 408 -43.06 -5.88 14.91
CA GLU A 408 -42.29 -6.79 15.76
C GLU A 408 -40.94 -6.22 16.23
N SER A 409 -40.38 -5.23 15.52
CA SER A 409 -39.09 -4.60 15.86
C SER A 409 -39.19 -3.63 17.05
N GLY A 410 -40.41 -3.25 17.47
CA GLY A 410 -40.64 -2.23 18.49
C GLY A 410 -40.61 -0.79 17.96
N GLU A 411 -41.31 0.10 18.68
CA GLU A 411 -41.53 1.49 18.26
C GLU A 411 -40.23 2.32 18.22
N GLU A 412 -39.31 2.08 19.16
CA GLU A 412 -38.02 2.77 19.22
C GLU A 412 -37.15 2.50 17.97
N ILE A 413 -37.02 1.21 17.59
CA ILE A 413 -36.27 0.80 16.41
C ILE A 413 -36.94 1.33 15.13
N GLN A 414 -38.27 1.29 15.05
CA GLN A 414 -38.98 1.85 13.91
C GLN A 414 -38.78 3.36 13.79
N ASN A 415 -38.86 4.10 14.90
CA ASN A 415 -38.62 5.55 14.89
C ASN A 415 -37.18 5.87 14.47
N ALA A 416 -36.19 5.12 14.95
CA ALA A 416 -34.82 5.25 14.48
C ALA A 416 -34.68 4.92 12.98
N ALA A 417 -35.33 3.84 12.52
CA ALA A 417 -35.32 3.41 11.12
C ALA A 417 -35.96 4.45 10.18
N ARG A 418 -36.99 5.19 10.61
CA ARG A 418 -37.59 6.31 9.83
C ARG A 418 -36.61 7.44 9.51
N THR A 419 -35.51 7.54 10.27
CA THR A 419 -34.46 8.55 10.05
C THR A 419 -33.43 8.12 9.00
N LEU A 420 -33.40 6.84 8.62
CA LEU A 420 -32.42 6.31 7.67
C LEU A 420 -32.57 6.98 6.31
N ARG A 421 -31.43 7.28 5.69
CA ARG A 421 -31.33 7.79 4.32
C ARG A 421 -30.27 7.00 3.57
N GLY A 422 -30.26 7.12 2.25
CA GLY A 422 -29.23 6.51 1.40
C GLY A 422 -27.81 6.82 1.91
N GLU A 423 -26.96 5.81 1.83
CA GLU A 423 -25.56 5.80 2.26
C GLU A 423 -25.31 6.00 3.77
N PHE A 424 -26.34 5.93 4.62
CA PHE A 424 -26.12 5.78 6.07
C PHE A 424 -25.37 4.47 6.35
N VAL A 425 -24.43 4.51 7.29
CA VAL A 425 -23.67 3.33 7.73
C VAL A 425 -24.35 2.76 8.96
N ILE A 426 -24.85 1.54 8.86
CA ILE A 426 -25.61 0.89 9.93
C ILE A 426 -25.14 -0.54 10.17
N SER A 427 -25.37 -1.02 11.40
CA SER A 427 -25.37 -2.44 11.76
C SER A 427 -26.77 -2.86 12.14
N VAL A 428 -27.17 -4.03 11.67
CA VAL A 428 -28.48 -4.60 11.93
C VAL A 428 -28.29 -6.02 12.45
N THR A 429 -28.86 -6.31 13.62
CA THR A 429 -29.00 -7.69 14.12
C THR A 429 -30.46 -8.09 14.01
N GLY A 430 -30.71 -9.30 13.52
CA GLY A 430 -32.07 -9.78 13.33
C GLY A 430 -32.13 -11.25 12.95
N ARG A 431 -33.34 -11.76 12.80
CA ARG A 431 -33.61 -13.13 12.37
C ARG A 431 -33.79 -13.19 10.86
N VAL A 432 -33.08 -14.11 10.22
CA VAL A 432 -33.28 -14.37 8.79
C VAL A 432 -34.61 -15.08 8.60
N SER A 433 -35.43 -14.58 7.67
CA SER A 433 -36.73 -15.14 7.32
C SER A 433 -36.84 -15.34 5.82
N LYS A 434 -37.70 -16.27 5.41
CA LYS A 434 -38.11 -16.38 4.01
C LYS A 434 -38.97 -15.17 3.65
N ARG A 435 -38.77 -14.63 2.45
CA ARG A 435 -39.67 -13.60 1.93
C ARG A 435 -41.09 -14.15 1.75
N PRO A 436 -42.14 -13.33 1.94
CA PRO A 436 -43.51 -13.72 1.64
C PRO A 436 -43.66 -14.27 0.22
N GLU A 437 -44.62 -15.18 0.02
CA GLU A 437 -44.91 -15.77 -1.27
C GLU A 437 -45.17 -14.68 -2.34
N GLY A 438 -44.55 -14.84 -3.52
CA GLY A 438 -44.61 -13.86 -4.61
C GLY A 438 -43.71 -12.63 -4.46
N THR A 439 -42.94 -12.49 -3.38
CA THR A 439 -42.03 -11.33 -3.15
C THR A 439 -40.53 -11.67 -3.22
N ALA A 440 -40.20 -12.90 -3.63
CA ALA A 440 -38.83 -13.31 -3.91
C ALA A 440 -38.26 -12.48 -5.09
N ASN A 441 -36.99 -12.07 -4.99
CA ASN A 441 -36.32 -11.33 -6.05
C ASN A 441 -35.26 -12.18 -6.76
N PRO A 442 -35.56 -12.78 -7.92
CA PRO A 442 -34.61 -13.67 -8.62
C PRO A 442 -33.35 -12.95 -9.11
N ALA A 443 -33.33 -11.61 -9.15
CA ALA A 443 -32.16 -10.84 -9.54
C ALA A 443 -31.11 -10.71 -8.43
N LEU A 444 -31.41 -11.12 -7.18
CA LEU A 444 -30.48 -11.05 -6.05
C LEU A 444 -30.19 -12.44 -5.49
N PRO A 445 -28.93 -12.78 -5.16
CA PRO A 445 -28.60 -14.05 -4.49
C PRO A 445 -29.26 -14.22 -3.11
N THR A 446 -29.60 -13.11 -2.45
CA THR A 446 -30.32 -13.04 -1.17
C THR A 446 -31.84 -12.87 -1.38
N GLY A 447 -32.31 -13.03 -2.62
CA GLY A 447 -33.65 -12.67 -3.05
C GLY A 447 -34.77 -13.49 -2.44
N ASP A 448 -34.47 -14.68 -1.93
CA ASP A 448 -35.43 -15.56 -1.25
C ASP A 448 -35.59 -15.27 0.24
N VAL A 449 -34.68 -14.46 0.80
CA VAL A 449 -34.62 -14.16 2.24
C VAL A 449 -34.65 -12.67 2.53
N GLU A 450 -34.95 -12.34 3.78
CA GLU A 450 -34.88 -11.00 4.34
C GLU A 450 -34.49 -11.07 5.82
N LEU A 451 -33.96 -9.98 6.36
CA LEU A 451 -33.59 -9.89 7.77
C LEU A 451 -34.65 -9.10 8.54
N ARG A 452 -35.31 -9.75 9.50
CA ARG A 452 -36.31 -9.15 10.40
C ARG A 452 -35.58 -8.57 11.61
N VAL A 453 -35.68 -7.25 11.80
CA VAL A 453 -34.78 -6.52 12.71
C VAL A 453 -35.15 -6.74 14.18
N GLU A 454 -34.14 -7.07 14.97
CA GLU A 454 -34.20 -7.13 16.43
C GLU A 454 -33.36 -6.02 17.08
N LYS A 455 -32.32 -5.53 16.39
CA LYS A 455 -31.46 -4.43 16.83
C LYS A 455 -30.95 -3.60 15.64
N LEU A 456 -30.94 -2.29 15.79
CA LEU A 456 -30.36 -1.33 14.85
C LEU A 456 -29.33 -0.44 15.54
N ASP A 457 -28.11 -0.39 15.02
CA ASP A 457 -27.09 0.58 15.41
C ASP A 457 -26.76 1.47 14.21
N ILE A 458 -26.90 2.79 14.34
CA ILE A 458 -26.52 3.75 13.30
C ILE A 458 -25.10 4.25 13.61
N PHE A 459 -24.12 3.80 12.84
CA PHE A 459 -22.72 4.22 13.02
C PHE A 459 -22.46 5.60 12.45
N ASN A 460 -22.99 5.89 11.27
CA ASN A 460 -22.76 7.19 10.64
C ASN A 460 -23.92 7.61 9.74
N LYS A 461 -24.27 8.89 9.83
CA LYS A 461 -25.27 9.53 8.95
C LYS A 461 -24.56 10.08 7.71
N CYS A 462 -25.27 10.09 6.59
CA CYS A 462 -24.77 10.67 5.34
C CYS A 462 -25.45 12.01 5.04
N ALA A 463 -24.67 13.00 4.62
CA ALA A 463 -25.19 14.23 4.04
C ALA A 463 -25.78 13.96 2.64
N THR A 464 -26.45 14.96 2.06
CA THR A 464 -26.94 14.88 0.67
C THR A 464 -25.78 14.58 -0.28
N LEU A 465 -25.97 13.54 -1.10
CA LEU A 465 -24.92 12.99 -1.94
C LEU A 465 -24.78 13.80 -3.25
N PRO A 466 -23.54 14.13 -3.66
CA PRO A 466 -23.26 14.73 -4.97
C PRO A 466 -23.35 13.71 -6.11
N LEU A 467 -23.19 12.42 -5.80
CA LEU A 467 -23.51 11.31 -6.69
C LEU A 467 -24.06 10.11 -5.92
N GLN A 468 -25.01 9.40 -6.52
CA GLN A 468 -25.62 8.19 -5.97
C GLN A 468 -24.89 6.95 -6.52
N PRO A 469 -24.27 6.09 -5.70
CA PRO A 469 -23.51 4.93 -6.19
C PRO A 469 -24.31 3.90 -7.00
N THR A 470 -25.62 3.88 -6.85
CA THR A 470 -26.52 2.94 -7.53
C THR A 470 -27.49 3.61 -8.51
N ALA A 471 -27.26 4.89 -8.85
CA ALA A 471 -28.00 5.54 -9.93
C ALA A 471 -27.70 4.89 -11.29
N SER A 472 -28.70 4.86 -12.16
CA SER A 472 -28.60 4.40 -13.55
C SER A 472 -27.75 5.34 -14.40
N GLU A 473 -27.89 6.64 -14.16
CA GLU A 473 -27.11 7.66 -14.87
C GLU A 473 -25.79 7.92 -14.16
N THR A 474 -24.72 7.95 -14.96
CA THR A 474 -23.37 8.25 -14.48
C THR A 474 -23.15 9.75 -14.56
N PRO A 475 -22.84 10.44 -13.45
CA PRO A 475 -22.51 11.86 -13.48
C PRO A 475 -21.27 12.15 -14.34
N GLY A 476 -21.09 13.42 -14.73
CA GLY A 476 -19.88 13.86 -15.44
C GLY A 476 -18.59 13.50 -14.69
N GLU A 477 -17.51 13.30 -15.45
CA GLU A 477 -16.21 12.86 -14.94
C GLU A 477 -15.71 13.74 -13.79
N ASP A 478 -15.85 15.06 -13.88
CA ASP A 478 -15.40 16.00 -12.84
C ASP A 478 -16.04 15.73 -11.47
N ILE A 479 -17.36 15.46 -11.43
CA ILE A 479 -18.08 15.16 -10.18
C ILE A 479 -17.59 13.82 -9.62
N ARG A 480 -17.41 12.82 -10.50
CA ARG A 480 -16.93 11.50 -10.13
C ARG A 480 -15.53 11.54 -9.55
N LEU A 481 -14.61 12.30 -10.15
CA LEU A 481 -13.23 12.42 -9.68
C LEU A 481 -13.13 13.24 -8.40
N ARG A 482 -13.90 14.34 -8.26
CA ARG A 482 -13.95 15.13 -7.01
C ARG A 482 -14.45 14.31 -5.83
N HIS A 483 -15.41 13.44 -6.06
CA HIS A 483 -16.02 12.58 -5.06
C HIS A 483 -15.65 11.10 -5.30
N ARG A 484 -14.39 10.83 -5.66
CA ARG A 484 -13.93 9.50 -6.08
C ARG A 484 -14.20 8.41 -5.05
N TYR A 485 -14.16 8.73 -3.76
CA TYR A 485 -14.52 7.82 -2.67
C TYR A 485 -15.99 7.35 -2.69
N LEU A 486 -16.91 8.13 -3.26
CA LEU A 486 -18.30 7.71 -3.53
C LEU A 486 -18.39 6.97 -4.88
N ASP A 487 -17.70 7.45 -5.90
CA ASP A 487 -17.67 6.80 -7.24
C ASP A 487 -17.14 5.37 -7.15
N LEU A 488 -16.12 5.13 -6.31
CA LEU A 488 -15.57 3.80 -6.03
C LEU A 488 -16.57 2.85 -5.36
N ARG A 489 -17.69 3.31 -4.80
CA ARG A 489 -18.76 2.43 -4.29
C ARG A 489 -19.64 1.86 -5.40
N ARG A 490 -19.62 2.44 -6.61
CA ARG A 490 -20.41 1.95 -7.75
C ARG A 490 -19.98 0.51 -8.08
N PRO A 491 -20.92 -0.40 -8.41
CA PRO A 491 -20.60 -1.79 -8.73
C PRO A 491 -19.55 -1.92 -9.85
N VAL A 492 -19.67 -1.09 -10.89
CA VAL A 492 -18.73 -1.06 -12.02
C VAL A 492 -17.30 -0.76 -11.56
N MET A 493 -17.12 0.19 -10.66
CA MET A 493 -15.80 0.56 -10.13
C MET A 493 -15.24 -0.53 -9.20
N GLN A 494 -16.07 -1.09 -8.31
CA GLN A 494 -15.67 -2.22 -7.46
C GLN A 494 -15.22 -3.42 -8.30
N GLN A 495 -15.99 -3.78 -9.33
CA GLN A 495 -15.64 -4.87 -10.25
C GLN A 495 -14.29 -4.63 -10.94
N THR A 496 -14.04 -3.41 -11.41
CA THR A 496 -12.76 -3.06 -12.06
C THR A 496 -11.58 -3.16 -11.09
N MET A 497 -11.70 -2.65 -9.86
CA MET A 497 -10.61 -2.74 -8.87
C MET A 497 -10.36 -4.19 -8.41
N LEU A 498 -11.42 -4.99 -8.27
CA LEU A 498 -11.30 -6.41 -7.98
C LEU A 498 -10.72 -7.21 -9.16
N LEU A 499 -11.02 -6.83 -10.40
CA LEU A 499 -10.39 -7.40 -11.59
C LEU A 499 -8.90 -7.08 -11.58
N ARG A 500 -8.51 -5.82 -11.36
CA ARG A 500 -7.10 -5.40 -11.25
C ARG A 500 -6.34 -6.25 -10.23
N GLY A 501 -6.86 -6.38 -9.01
CA GLY A 501 -6.22 -7.17 -7.96
C GLY A 501 -6.06 -8.65 -8.33
N ARG A 502 -7.08 -9.24 -8.96
CA ARG A 502 -7.03 -10.64 -9.43
C ARG A 502 -6.07 -10.84 -10.60
N LEU A 503 -6.04 -9.90 -11.54
CA LEU A 503 -5.15 -9.91 -12.70
C LEU A 503 -3.68 -9.87 -12.24
N VAL A 504 -3.34 -8.93 -11.35
CA VAL A 504 -1.99 -8.80 -10.76
C VAL A 504 -1.58 -10.07 -10.03
N LYS A 505 -2.46 -10.63 -9.21
CA LYS A 505 -2.17 -11.89 -8.51
C LYS A 505 -1.88 -13.01 -9.50
N LYS A 506 -2.72 -13.17 -10.53
CA LYS A 506 -2.55 -14.21 -11.55
C LYS A 506 -1.23 -14.05 -12.31
N MET A 507 -0.88 -12.83 -12.70
CA MET A 507 0.39 -12.56 -13.37
C MET A 507 1.58 -12.92 -12.46
N ARG A 508 1.56 -12.54 -11.18
CA ARG A 508 2.59 -12.95 -10.22
C ARG A 508 2.70 -14.47 -10.07
N ASP A 509 1.58 -15.15 -9.86
CA ASP A 509 1.54 -16.62 -9.75
C ASP A 509 2.08 -17.30 -11.02
N TYR A 510 1.88 -16.70 -12.20
CA TYR A 510 2.39 -17.21 -13.48
C TYR A 510 3.91 -17.10 -13.55
N PHE A 511 4.45 -15.91 -13.28
CA PHE A 511 5.90 -15.67 -13.32
C PHE A 511 6.66 -16.45 -12.25
N GLU A 512 6.10 -16.60 -11.05
CA GLU A 512 6.68 -17.43 -9.98
C GLU A 512 6.88 -18.89 -10.42
N LYS A 513 5.89 -19.49 -11.11
CA LYS A 513 6.00 -20.87 -11.65
C LYS A 513 7.12 -21.01 -12.67
N LEU A 514 7.47 -19.94 -13.37
CA LEU A 514 8.53 -19.89 -14.36
C LEU A 514 9.90 -19.50 -13.77
N GLY A 515 10.00 -19.43 -12.43
CA GLY A 515 11.25 -19.15 -11.72
C GLY A 515 11.64 -17.67 -11.68
N PHE A 516 10.72 -16.75 -11.99
CA PHE A 516 10.96 -15.32 -11.84
C PHE A 516 10.91 -14.91 -10.37
N ILE A 517 11.70 -13.90 -10.03
CA ILE A 517 11.71 -13.28 -8.72
C ILE A 517 11.18 -11.84 -8.79
N ASP A 518 10.25 -11.50 -7.90
CA ASP A 518 9.66 -10.16 -7.78
C ASP A 518 10.63 -9.26 -6.98
N VAL A 519 11.28 -8.32 -7.65
CA VAL A 519 12.31 -7.46 -7.05
C VAL A 519 11.90 -6.00 -7.17
N GLU A 520 11.86 -5.28 -6.04
CA GLU A 520 11.56 -3.85 -6.04
C GLU A 520 12.77 -3.03 -6.49
N THR A 521 12.53 -2.01 -7.33
CA THR A 521 13.58 -1.09 -7.79
C THR A 521 13.36 0.32 -7.25
N PRO A 522 14.43 1.12 -7.03
CA PRO A 522 14.31 2.46 -6.45
C PRO A 522 13.40 3.40 -7.25
N MET A 523 12.59 4.19 -6.55
CA MET A 523 11.78 5.28 -7.13
C MET A 523 12.50 6.64 -7.16
N LEU A 524 13.56 6.81 -6.38
CA LEU A 524 14.38 8.02 -6.36
C LEU A 524 15.69 7.73 -7.09
N GLY A 525 15.63 7.80 -8.42
CA GLY A 525 16.75 7.49 -9.32
C GLY A 525 17.51 8.74 -9.77
N ARG A 526 18.49 8.51 -10.65
CA ARG A 526 19.18 9.56 -11.40
C ARG A 526 18.28 10.01 -12.55
N SER A 527 18.32 11.30 -12.92
CA SER A 527 17.65 11.77 -14.14
C SER A 527 18.43 11.27 -15.35
N THR A 528 17.75 10.48 -16.16
CA THR A 528 18.23 9.88 -17.41
C THR A 528 17.06 9.83 -18.36
N PRO A 529 16.74 10.93 -19.07
CA PRO A 529 15.56 10.96 -19.94
C PRO A 529 15.62 9.84 -20.99
N GLU A 530 14.63 8.95 -21.00
CA GLU A 530 14.49 7.81 -21.92
C GLU A 530 13.48 8.11 -23.05
N GLY A 531 13.32 9.38 -23.41
CA GLY A 531 12.37 9.85 -24.43
C GLY A 531 11.27 10.76 -23.88
N ALA A 532 10.88 10.60 -22.61
CA ALA A 532 9.98 11.52 -21.92
C ALA A 532 10.74 12.48 -20.99
N ARG A 533 10.03 13.49 -20.45
CA ARG A 533 10.55 14.31 -19.35
C ARG A 533 10.37 13.60 -18.00
N ASP A 534 11.36 13.74 -17.13
CA ASP A 534 11.36 13.20 -15.78
C ASP A 534 10.58 14.10 -14.81
N TYR A 535 9.85 13.49 -13.87
CA TYR A 535 9.44 14.18 -12.64
C TYR A 535 10.63 14.30 -11.69
N LEU A 536 10.96 15.52 -11.28
CA LEU A 536 12.09 15.79 -10.38
C LEU A 536 11.66 15.90 -8.92
N VAL A 537 12.50 15.39 -8.02
CA VAL A 537 12.33 15.47 -6.57
C VAL A 537 13.57 16.16 -5.96
N PRO A 538 13.43 17.38 -5.41
CA PRO A 538 14.57 18.10 -4.84
C PRO A 538 15.14 17.42 -3.60
N SER A 539 16.47 17.32 -3.49
CA SER A 539 17.13 16.78 -2.30
C SER A 539 17.31 17.86 -1.24
N ARG A 540 16.70 17.66 -0.06
CA ARG A 540 16.93 18.51 1.13
C ARG A 540 18.38 18.40 1.64
N VAL A 541 18.99 17.23 1.49
CA VAL A 541 20.31 16.92 2.05
C VAL A 541 21.43 17.43 1.14
N ASN A 542 21.29 17.19 -0.17
CA ASN A 542 22.30 17.51 -1.17
C ASN A 542 21.85 18.76 -1.96
N LYS A 543 22.29 19.93 -1.51
CA LYS A 543 21.85 21.22 -2.05
C LYS A 543 22.11 21.32 -3.56
N GLY A 544 21.11 21.77 -4.31
CA GLY A 544 21.21 21.94 -5.77
C GLY A 544 21.13 20.64 -6.58
N THR A 545 20.85 19.51 -5.94
CA THR A 545 20.69 18.20 -6.61
C THR A 545 19.26 17.68 -6.52
N PHE A 546 18.89 16.87 -7.50
CA PHE A 546 17.54 16.34 -7.67
C PHE A 546 17.61 14.84 -7.93
N TYR A 547 16.64 14.11 -7.40
CA TYR A 547 16.30 12.78 -7.89
C TYR A 547 15.31 12.91 -9.05
N ALA A 548 15.22 11.86 -9.86
CA ALA A 548 14.14 11.69 -10.84
C ALA A 548 13.29 10.48 -10.46
N LEU A 549 11.98 10.60 -10.65
CA LEU A 549 11.09 9.45 -10.61
C LEU A 549 11.25 8.64 -11.90
N PRO A 550 11.30 7.30 -11.84
CA PRO A 550 11.65 6.46 -12.98
C PRO A 550 10.53 6.44 -14.03
N GLN A 551 10.90 6.65 -15.30
CA GLN A 551 10.00 6.42 -16.45
C GLN A 551 9.64 4.94 -16.59
N SER A 552 10.56 4.07 -16.18
CA SER A 552 10.40 2.62 -16.02
C SER A 552 11.59 2.08 -15.20
N PRO A 553 11.56 0.82 -14.72
CA PRO A 553 12.73 0.18 -14.09
C PRO A 553 13.87 -0.21 -15.06
N GLN A 554 13.86 0.28 -16.30
CA GLN A 554 14.69 -0.19 -17.42
C GLN A 554 16.19 -0.30 -17.12
N LEU A 555 16.78 0.66 -16.40
CA LEU A 555 18.20 0.61 -16.07
C LEU A 555 18.49 -0.43 -14.98
N TYR A 556 17.62 -0.53 -13.97
CA TYR A 556 17.82 -1.44 -12.84
C TYR A 556 17.59 -2.90 -13.23
N LYS A 557 16.60 -3.20 -14.08
CA LYS A 557 16.37 -4.58 -14.53
C LYS A 557 17.54 -5.13 -15.34
N GLN A 558 18.21 -4.29 -16.14
CA GLN A 558 19.46 -4.67 -16.83
C GLN A 558 20.58 -4.98 -15.82
N ILE A 559 20.76 -4.14 -14.79
CA ILE A 559 21.73 -4.39 -13.72
C ILE A 559 21.43 -5.70 -12.98
N LEU A 560 20.15 -6.05 -12.78
CA LEU A 560 19.78 -7.34 -12.18
C LEU A 560 20.19 -8.53 -13.06
N MET A 561 20.15 -8.39 -14.38
CA MET A 561 20.68 -9.40 -15.30
C MET A 561 22.20 -9.54 -15.13
N VAL A 562 22.93 -8.42 -15.04
CA VAL A 562 24.38 -8.41 -14.71
C VAL A 562 24.66 -9.06 -13.34
N ALA A 563 23.77 -8.85 -12.37
CA ALA A 563 23.89 -9.41 -11.03
C ALA A 563 23.55 -10.91 -10.94
N GLY A 564 23.18 -11.56 -12.05
CA GLY A 564 22.92 -13.00 -12.11
C GLY A 564 21.55 -13.43 -11.60
N TYR A 565 20.56 -12.54 -11.60
CA TYR A 565 19.19 -12.87 -11.18
C TYR A 565 18.45 -13.77 -12.18
N ASP A 566 18.93 -13.84 -13.44
CA ASP A 566 18.38 -14.59 -14.58
C ASP A 566 16.97 -14.18 -15.01
N ARG A 567 15.99 -14.14 -14.11
CA ARG A 567 14.57 -13.88 -14.39
C ARG A 567 13.97 -12.93 -13.37
N TYR A 568 13.73 -11.70 -13.80
CA TYR A 568 13.19 -10.63 -12.97
C TYR A 568 11.78 -10.26 -13.41
N VAL A 569 10.90 -9.99 -12.44
CA VAL A 569 9.60 -9.37 -12.67
C VAL A 569 9.35 -8.29 -11.61
N GLN A 570 8.56 -7.27 -11.93
CA GLN A 570 8.04 -6.32 -10.95
C GLN A 570 6.73 -5.72 -11.43
N VAL A 571 5.78 -5.52 -10.51
CA VAL A 571 4.63 -4.64 -10.76
C VAL A 571 5.02 -3.23 -10.32
N ALA A 572 5.68 -2.50 -11.22
CA ALA A 572 6.32 -1.23 -10.94
C ALA A 572 5.41 -0.02 -11.20
N ARG A 573 5.60 1.04 -10.41
CA ARG A 573 5.04 2.37 -10.69
C ARG A 573 6.01 3.13 -11.59
N CYS A 574 5.48 3.72 -12.65
CA CYS A 574 6.22 4.44 -13.67
C CYS A 574 5.69 5.88 -13.77
N PHE A 575 6.58 6.83 -14.06
CA PHE A 575 6.28 8.26 -14.06
C PHE A 575 6.78 8.93 -15.34
N ARG A 576 5.89 9.59 -16.09
CA ARG A 576 6.26 10.31 -17.33
C ARG A 576 5.57 11.67 -17.35
N ASP A 577 6.35 12.73 -17.49
CA ASP A 577 5.83 14.11 -17.56
C ASP A 577 5.53 14.53 -19.01
N GLU A 578 4.51 13.89 -19.57
CA GLU A 578 4.02 14.09 -20.94
C GLU A 578 2.61 14.69 -20.96
N ASP A 579 2.20 15.20 -22.13
CA ASP A 579 0.83 15.62 -22.36
C ASP A 579 -0.14 14.43 -22.22
N LEU A 580 -1.14 14.60 -21.35
CA LEU A 580 -2.05 13.51 -20.98
C LEU A 580 -3.16 13.33 -22.02
N ARG A 581 -3.39 12.07 -22.37
CA ARG A 581 -4.49 11.60 -23.24
C ARG A 581 -5.46 10.72 -22.44
N ALA A 582 -6.52 10.22 -23.08
CA ALA A 582 -7.49 9.35 -22.42
C ALA A 582 -6.88 8.03 -21.90
N ASP A 583 -5.78 7.59 -22.52
CA ASP A 583 -5.02 6.38 -22.25
C ASP A 583 -3.65 6.65 -21.59
N ARG A 584 -3.41 7.88 -21.11
CA ARG A 584 -2.15 8.27 -20.44
C ARG A 584 -2.40 8.90 -19.07
N GLN A 585 -1.55 8.56 -18.11
CA GLN A 585 -1.53 9.11 -16.76
C GLN A 585 -0.08 9.46 -16.39
N PRO A 586 0.14 10.52 -15.59
CA PRO A 586 1.49 10.94 -15.24
C PRO A 586 2.19 9.91 -14.34
N GLU A 587 1.40 9.12 -13.60
CA GLU A 587 1.82 7.93 -12.88
C GLU A 587 0.97 6.73 -13.33
N PHE A 588 1.61 5.66 -13.76
CA PHE A 588 0.94 4.47 -14.29
C PHE A 588 1.68 3.20 -13.87
N THR A 589 1.05 2.04 -14.02
CA THR A 589 1.60 0.77 -13.54
C THR A 589 2.00 -0.10 -14.71
N GLN A 590 3.22 -0.64 -14.65
CA GLN A 590 3.69 -1.67 -15.57
C GLN A 590 3.87 -3.00 -14.83
N LEU A 591 3.64 -4.10 -15.53
CA LEU A 591 4.31 -5.35 -15.19
C LEU A 591 5.57 -5.39 -16.04
N ASP A 592 6.71 -5.21 -15.39
CA ASP A 592 8.01 -5.14 -16.02
C ASP A 592 8.73 -6.47 -15.80
N MET A 593 9.28 -7.07 -16.87
CA MET A 593 10.04 -8.31 -16.79
C MET A 593 11.33 -8.24 -17.61
N GLU A 594 12.33 -9.00 -17.20
CA GLU A 594 13.62 -9.13 -17.89
C GLU A 594 14.19 -10.53 -17.66
N MET A 595 14.86 -11.07 -18.68
CA MET A 595 15.45 -12.40 -18.70
C MET A 595 16.88 -12.37 -19.25
N SER A 596 17.76 -13.19 -18.70
CA SER A 596 19.12 -13.42 -19.21
C SER A 596 19.17 -14.63 -20.14
N PHE A 597 20.13 -14.64 -21.05
CA PHE A 597 20.39 -15.69 -22.03
C PHE A 597 19.20 -16.02 -22.93
N VAL A 598 18.51 -14.99 -23.43
CA VAL A 598 17.29 -15.11 -24.24
C VAL A 598 17.43 -14.45 -25.61
N GLU A 599 16.66 -14.96 -26.57
CA GLU A 599 16.35 -14.31 -27.84
C GLU A 599 14.90 -13.79 -27.85
N VAL A 600 14.50 -13.11 -28.94
CA VAL A 600 13.15 -12.54 -29.11
C VAL A 600 12.05 -13.59 -28.87
N ASP A 601 12.23 -14.79 -29.42
CA ASP A 601 11.23 -15.86 -29.33
C ASP A 601 11.05 -16.37 -27.91
N ASP A 602 12.10 -16.39 -27.08
CA ASP A 602 11.99 -16.83 -25.69
C ASP A 602 11.10 -15.88 -24.88
N VAL A 603 11.29 -14.57 -25.05
CA VAL A 603 10.49 -13.55 -24.37
C VAL A 603 9.03 -13.58 -24.85
N ILE A 604 8.83 -13.66 -26.17
CA ILE A 604 7.48 -13.78 -26.75
C ILE A 604 6.77 -15.03 -26.25
N ASN A 605 7.43 -16.18 -26.22
CA ASN A 605 6.83 -17.44 -25.77
C ASN A 605 6.37 -17.38 -24.30
N VAL A 606 7.13 -16.69 -23.43
CA VAL A 606 6.73 -16.45 -22.04
C VAL A 606 5.46 -15.60 -21.97
N ILE A 607 5.34 -14.57 -22.81
CA ILE A 607 4.15 -13.71 -22.83
C ILE A 607 2.94 -14.38 -23.51
N ASP A 608 3.16 -15.17 -24.57
CA ASP A 608 2.14 -15.99 -25.22
C ASP A 608 1.45 -16.90 -24.19
N GLY A 609 2.23 -17.57 -23.33
CA GLY A 609 1.71 -18.38 -22.23
C GLY A 609 0.93 -17.55 -21.19
N LEU A 610 1.40 -16.35 -20.86
CA LEU A 610 0.69 -15.44 -19.95
C LEU A 610 -0.66 -15.02 -20.53
N VAL A 611 -0.69 -14.60 -21.80
CA VAL A 611 -1.91 -14.20 -22.51
C VAL A 611 -2.91 -15.35 -22.51
N ALA A 612 -2.47 -16.58 -22.83
CA ALA A 612 -3.35 -17.74 -22.82
C ALA A 612 -3.95 -18.03 -21.44
N GLU A 613 -3.14 -18.03 -20.37
CA GLU A 613 -3.62 -18.29 -19.01
C GLU A 613 -4.58 -17.19 -18.51
N VAL A 614 -4.29 -15.92 -18.82
CA VAL A 614 -5.12 -14.79 -18.39
C VAL A 614 -6.42 -14.74 -19.21
N ALA A 615 -6.36 -14.97 -20.53
CA ALA A 615 -7.55 -15.04 -21.38
C ALA A 615 -8.48 -16.19 -20.99
N GLU A 616 -7.94 -17.38 -20.69
CA GLU A 616 -8.76 -18.51 -20.25
C GLU A 616 -9.41 -18.21 -18.89
N GLN A 617 -8.67 -17.68 -17.93
CA GLN A 617 -9.18 -17.43 -16.59
C GLN A 617 -10.22 -16.31 -16.52
N PHE A 618 -10.00 -15.20 -17.22
CA PHE A 618 -10.84 -14.00 -17.08
C PHE A 618 -11.88 -13.84 -18.18
N LEU A 619 -11.68 -14.47 -19.34
CA LEU A 619 -12.58 -14.39 -20.49
C LEU A 619 -13.22 -15.74 -20.85
N GLY A 620 -12.74 -16.84 -20.27
CA GLY A 620 -13.15 -18.19 -20.69
C GLY A 620 -12.73 -18.51 -22.13
N LYS A 621 -11.79 -17.75 -22.72
CA LYS A 621 -11.37 -17.89 -24.11
C LYS A 621 -10.07 -18.70 -24.17
N LYS A 622 -10.11 -19.82 -24.89
CA LYS A 622 -8.89 -20.54 -25.26
C LYS A 622 -8.21 -19.79 -26.41
N VAL A 623 -6.96 -19.39 -26.18
CA VAL A 623 -6.14 -18.70 -27.17
C VAL A 623 -5.24 -19.72 -27.86
N SER A 624 -5.25 -19.72 -29.19
CA SER A 624 -4.34 -20.54 -29.99
C SER A 624 -2.95 -19.93 -29.96
N LEU A 625 -1.94 -20.74 -29.65
CA LEU A 625 -0.53 -20.36 -29.65
C LEU A 625 0.23 -21.04 -30.81
N PRO A 626 1.28 -20.43 -31.36
CA PRO A 626 1.78 -19.09 -31.04
C PRO A 626 0.81 -18.00 -31.49
N LEU A 627 0.87 -16.83 -30.86
CA LEU A 627 0.07 -15.67 -31.28
C LEU A 627 0.47 -15.23 -32.70
N PRO A 628 -0.47 -14.72 -33.53
CA PRO A 628 -0.15 -14.15 -34.83
C PRO A 628 0.90 -13.06 -34.73
N ARG A 629 1.85 -13.03 -35.66
CA ARG A 629 2.94 -12.05 -35.71
C ARG A 629 3.00 -11.40 -37.09
N MET A 630 3.34 -10.12 -37.14
CA MET A 630 3.63 -9.38 -38.37
C MET A 630 4.80 -8.43 -38.15
N THR A 631 5.51 -8.08 -39.22
CA THR A 631 6.57 -7.08 -39.11
C THR A 631 5.97 -5.67 -39.01
N TYR A 632 6.75 -4.71 -38.50
CA TYR A 632 6.36 -3.30 -38.50
C TYR A 632 6.00 -2.82 -39.91
N ASP A 633 6.82 -3.15 -40.91
CA ASP A 633 6.58 -2.78 -42.30
C ASP A 633 5.26 -3.36 -42.82
N GLU A 634 4.95 -4.62 -42.51
CA GLU A 634 3.67 -5.23 -42.85
C GLU A 634 2.50 -4.53 -42.15
N ALA A 635 2.66 -4.16 -40.87
CA ALA A 635 1.63 -3.46 -40.10
C ALA A 635 1.34 -2.07 -40.68
N MET A 636 2.39 -1.31 -41.00
CA MET A 636 2.28 0.02 -41.59
C MET A 636 1.76 -0.01 -43.02
N GLU A 637 2.16 -0.99 -43.83
CA GLU A 637 1.70 -1.12 -45.21
C GLU A 637 0.23 -1.55 -45.27
N ARG A 638 -0.17 -2.56 -44.49
CA ARG A 638 -1.51 -3.16 -44.55
C ARG A 638 -2.55 -2.47 -43.67
N PHE A 639 -2.14 -1.78 -42.61
CA PHE A 639 -3.07 -1.20 -41.64
C PHE A 639 -2.82 0.28 -41.33
N GLY A 640 -1.66 0.81 -41.73
CA GLY A 640 -1.30 2.21 -41.48
C GLY A 640 -1.05 2.52 -40.01
N HIS A 641 -0.74 1.51 -39.19
CA HIS A 641 -0.53 1.63 -37.76
C HIS A 641 0.28 0.44 -37.22
N ASP A 642 1.15 0.69 -36.24
CA ASP A 642 2.03 -0.27 -35.59
C ASP A 642 1.35 -1.13 -34.50
N ALA A 643 0.20 -0.69 -34.00
CA ALA A 643 -0.72 -1.50 -33.19
C ALA A 643 -2.09 -1.70 -33.91
N PRO A 644 -2.17 -2.52 -34.98
CA PRO A 644 -3.40 -2.64 -35.75
C PRO A 644 -4.49 -3.46 -35.04
N ASP A 645 -5.75 -3.08 -35.23
CA ASP A 645 -6.88 -3.92 -34.84
C ASP A 645 -7.19 -4.92 -35.96
N LEU A 646 -7.06 -6.21 -35.62
CA LEU A 646 -7.21 -7.34 -36.55
C LEU A 646 -8.58 -8.02 -36.43
N ARG A 647 -9.49 -7.51 -35.59
CA ARG A 647 -10.86 -8.03 -35.48
C ARG A 647 -11.73 -7.75 -36.71
N TYR A 648 -11.31 -6.83 -37.56
CA TYR A 648 -12.00 -6.47 -38.79
C TYR A 648 -10.99 -6.26 -39.93
N GLY A 649 -11.45 -6.45 -41.18
CA GLY A 649 -10.64 -6.32 -42.39
C GLY A 649 -10.36 -4.87 -42.79
N MET A 650 -10.75 -4.49 -44.01
CA MET A 650 -10.45 -3.16 -44.60
C MET A 650 -8.96 -2.85 -44.63
N GLU A 651 -8.11 -3.80 -45.06
CA GLU A 651 -6.68 -3.54 -45.23
C GLU A 651 -6.43 -2.40 -46.22
N LEU A 652 -5.34 -1.66 -46.00
CA LEU A 652 -4.85 -0.64 -46.91
C LEU A 652 -4.28 -1.33 -48.15
N VAL A 653 -4.67 -0.84 -49.32
CA VAL A 653 -4.20 -1.36 -50.61
C VAL A 653 -3.53 -0.23 -51.36
N ASP A 654 -2.29 -0.48 -51.80
CA ASP A 654 -1.50 0.47 -52.59
C ASP A 654 -1.91 0.44 -54.07
N ALA A 655 -2.22 1.62 -54.59
CA ALA A 655 -2.61 1.89 -55.98
C ALA A 655 -1.70 2.94 -56.64
N THR A 656 -0.51 3.21 -56.11
CA THR A 656 0.40 4.27 -56.55
C THR A 656 0.88 4.05 -57.99
N ASP A 657 1.20 2.81 -58.37
CA ASP A 657 1.54 2.42 -59.74
C ASP A 657 0.35 2.63 -60.71
N LEU A 658 -0.87 2.30 -60.29
CA LEU A 658 -2.09 2.53 -61.06
C LEU A 658 -2.39 4.02 -61.18
N ALA A 659 -2.19 4.77 -60.09
CA ALA A 659 -2.35 6.22 -60.02
C ALA A 659 -1.43 6.98 -60.98
N ALA A 660 -0.15 6.56 -61.07
CA ALA A 660 0.81 7.11 -62.02
C ALA A 660 0.35 6.96 -63.48
N ALA A 661 -0.36 5.87 -63.79
CA ALA A 661 -0.91 5.63 -65.13
C ALA A 661 -2.18 6.45 -65.45
N THR A 662 -2.83 7.08 -64.47
CA THR A 662 -4.10 7.82 -64.69
C THR A 662 -3.89 9.19 -65.31
N SER A 663 -4.93 9.76 -65.95
CA SER A 663 -4.94 11.17 -66.35
C SER A 663 -5.34 12.13 -65.22
N PHE A 664 -5.70 11.58 -64.05
CA PHE A 664 -6.17 12.37 -62.91
C PHE A 664 -4.99 13.02 -62.18
N ARG A 665 -4.83 14.34 -62.39
CA ARG A 665 -3.65 15.11 -61.94
C ARG A 665 -3.33 15.00 -60.45
N VAL A 666 -4.34 14.85 -59.58
CA VAL A 666 -4.12 14.72 -58.13
C VAL A 666 -3.38 13.42 -57.81
N PHE A 667 -3.83 12.30 -58.37
CA PHE A 667 -3.20 10.99 -58.17
C PHE A 667 -1.84 10.90 -58.84
N ARG A 668 -1.77 11.33 -60.11
CA ARG A 668 -0.49 11.35 -60.85
C ARG A 668 0.55 12.25 -60.17
N GLY A 669 0.16 13.45 -59.75
CA GLY A 669 1.08 14.40 -59.12
C GLY A 669 1.68 13.88 -57.80
N VAL A 670 0.90 13.15 -57.00
CA VAL A 670 1.41 12.51 -55.78
C VAL A 670 2.35 11.34 -56.12
N ALA A 671 1.98 10.49 -57.06
CA ALA A 671 2.81 9.35 -57.47
C ALA A 671 4.15 9.80 -58.08
N ASP A 672 4.12 10.80 -58.98
CA ASP A 672 5.32 11.37 -59.60
C ASP A 672 6.21 12.11 -58.59
N GLY A 673 5.60 12.66 -57.52
CA GLY A 673 6.29 13.32 -56.42
C GLY A 673 6.87 12.39 -55.36
N GLY A 674 6.78 11.06 -55.54
CA GLY A 674 7.28 10.07 -54.58
C GLY A 674 6.35 9.81 -53.38
N GLY A 675 5.14 10.38 -53.39
CA GLY A 675 4.11 10.08 -52.41
C GLY A 675 3.38 8.76 -52.69
N ARG A 676 2.32 8.49 -51.93
CA ARG A 676 1.57 7.24 -52.00
C ARG A 676 0.09 7.49 -52.28
N VAL A 677 -0.51 6.64 -53.11
CA VAL A 677 -1.95 6.61 -53.35
C VAL A 677 -2.49 5.28 -52.86
N ARG A 678 -3.11 5.31 -51.67
CA ARG A 678 -3.59 4.12 -50.98
C ARG A 678 -5.07 4.25 -50.65
N GLY A 679 -5.76 3.13 -50.50
CA GLY A 679 -7.18 3.15 -50.16
C GLY A 679 -7.62 1.95 -49.34
N ILE A 680 -8.89 1.96 -48.95
CA ILE A 680 -9.58 0.86 -48.29
C ILE A 680 -10.85 0.49 -49.05
N ASN A 681 -11.21 -0.80 -49.02
CA ASN A 681 -12.49 -1.30 -49.49
C ASN A 681 -13.45 -1.52 -48.32
N VAL A 682 -14.55 -0.76 -48.28
CA VAL A 682 -15.59 -0.86 -47.27
C VAL A 682 -16.74 -1.70 -47.83
N LYS A 683 -16.78 -2.97 -47.43
CA LYS A 683 -17.70 -3.97 -47.98
C LYS A 683 -19.18 -3.61 -47.76
N GLY A 684 -19.98 -3.64 -48.84
CA GLY A 684 -21.42 -3.40 -48.79
C GLY A 684 -21.85 -2.02 -48.25
N ALA A 685 -21.00 -1.01 -48.36
CA ALA A 685 -21.24 0.32 -47.78
C ALA A 685 -21.70 1.40 -48.79
N ALA A 686 -21.76 1.11 -50.09
CA ALA A 686 -22.13 2.08 -51.12
C ALA A 686 -23.50 2.74 -50.87
N GLU A 687 -24.51 1.96 -50.50
CA GLU A 687 -25.86 2.47 -50.24
C GLU A 687 -26.00 3.10 -48.84
N LYS A 688 -25.15 2.68 -47.89
CA LYS A 688 -25.17 3.16 -46.50
C LYS A 688 -24.66 4.61 -46.38
N TYR A 689 -23.73 5.01 -47.23
CA TYR A 689 -23.17 6.36 -47.21
C TYR A 689 -23.74 7.23 -48.33
N SER A 690 -24.53 8.23 -47.95
CA SER A 690 -24.94 9.31 -48.88
C SER A 690 -23.73 10.16 -49.28
N ARG A 691 -23.87 11.01 -50.32
CA ARG A 691 -22.81 11.96 -50.70
C ARG A 691 -22.39 12.84 -49.51
N LYS A 692 -23.36 13.31 -48.73
CA LYS A 692 -23.12 14.08 -47.49
C LYS A 692 -22.29 13.28 -46.48
N GLY A 693 -22.61 12.00 -46.27
CA GLY A 693 -21.83 11.14 -45.37
C GLY A 693 -20.38 10.97 -45.82
N ILE A 694 -20.13 10.88 -47.14
CA ILE A 694 -18.77 10.82 -47.67
C ILE A 694 -18.05 12.16 -47.53
N ASP A 695 -18.75 13.29 -47.70
CA ASP A 695 -18.18 14.62 -47.45
C ASP A 695 -17.83 14.81 -45.96
N GLU A 696 -18.61 14.23 -45.04
CA GLU A 696 -18.30 14.19 -43.60
C GLU A 696 -17.05 13.34 -43.29
N LEU A 697 -16.89 12.19 -43.94
CA LEU A 697 -15.66 11.38 -43.86
C LEU A 697 -14.45 12.13 -44.45
N THR A 698 -14.65 12.90 -45.51
CA THR A 698 -13.62 13.73 -46.12
C THR A 698 -13.16 14.82 -45.16
N ALA A 699 -14.12 15.53 -44.54
CA ALA A 699 -13.82 16.56 -43.55
C ALA A 699 -13.05 15.99 -42.35
N PHE A 700 -13.44 14.80 -41.87
CA PHE A 700 -12.75 14.09 -40.79
C PHE A 700 -11.27 13.84 -41.11
N VAL A 701 -10.93 13.30 -42.29
CA VAL A 701 -9.52 13.03 -42.62
C VAL A 701 -8.70 14.29 -42.85
N GLN A 702 -9.32 15.37 -43.32
CA GLN A 702 -8.65 16.65 -43.50
C GLN A 702 -8.37 17.34 -42.15
N GLN A 703 -9.36 17.35 -41.25
CA GLN A 703 -9.27 18.04 -39.96
C GLN A 703 -8.37 17.32 -38.96
N ASP A 704 -8.51 15.99 -38.87
CA ASP A 704 -7.88 15.23 -37.78
C ASP A 704 -6.52 14.63 -38.16
N PHE A 705 -6.26 14.46 -39.47
CA PHE A 705 -5.03 13.81 -39.96
C PHE A 705 -4.28 14.61 -41.03
N GLY A 706 -4.75 15.81 -41.39
CA GLY A 706 -4.05 16.70 -42.32
C GLY A 706 -4.04 16.24 -43.77
N ALA A 707 -4.86 15.26 -44.15
CA ALA A 707 -4.96 14.82 -45.54
C ALA A 707 -5.44 15.97 -46.44
N LYS A 708 -4.92 16.09 -47.67
CA LYS A 708 -5.35 17.15 -48.61
C LYS A 708 -6.79 16.95 -49.10
N GLY A 709 -7.27 15.71 -49.13
CA GLY A 709 -8.63 15.35 -49.52
C GLY A 709 -8.82 13.85 -49.59
N MET A 710 -10.03 13.41 -49.94
CA MET A 710 -10.38 12.00 -50.09
C MET A 710 -11.08 11.75 -51.43
N ALA A 711 -10.58 10.77 -52.17
CA ALA A 711 -11.26 10.26 -53.36
C ALA A 711 -12.08 9.02 -52.99
N TRP A 712 -13.14 8.75 -53.74
CA TRP A 712 -14.01 7.60 -53.46
C TRP A 712 -14.62 7.04 -54.74
N PHE A 713 -14.99 5.76 -54.71
CA PHE A 713 -15.78 5.09 -55.75
C PHE A 713 -16.85 4.22 -55.11
N LYS A 714 -18.07 4.25 -55.65
CA LYS A 714 -19.13 3.28 -55.33
C LYS A 714 -19.16 2.21 -56.40
N VAL A 715 -19.34 0.96 -55.99
CA VAL A 715 -19.43 -0.16 -56.93
C VAL A 715 -20.89 -0.40 -57.28
N ASP A 716 -21.24 -0.12 -58.53
CA ASP A 716 -22.61 -0.28 -59.05
C ASP A 716 -22.98 -1.76 -59.24
N ALA A 717 -24.25 -2.03 -59.58
CA ALA A 717 -24.79 -3.39 -59.72
C ALA A 717 -24.08 -4.26 -60.76
N ASP A 718 -23.48 -3.65 -61.78
CA ASP A 718 -22.71 -4.29 -62.85
C ASP A 718 -21.21 -4.41 -62.53
N GLY A 719 -20.78 -3.99 -61.34
CA GLY A 719 -19.37 -3.97 -60.91
C GLY A 719 -18.61 -2.73 -61.37
N THR A 720 -19.27 -1.74 -61.98
CA THR A 720 -18.63 -0.50 -62.44
C THR A 720 -18.28 0.42 -61.26
N LEU A 721 -17.08 1.00 -61.29
CA LEU A 721 -16.62 2.00 -60.31
C LEU A 721 -17.17 3.39 -60.66
N ASN A 722 -18.19 3.83 -59.92
CA ASN A 722 -18.86 5.11 -60.11
C ASN A 722 -18.33 6.18 -59.14
N SER A 723 -17.96 7.34 -59.69
CA SER A 723 -17.49 8.49 -58.93
C SER A 723 -17.50 9.76 -59.77
N PRO A 724 -17.62 10.97 -59.18
CA PRO A 724 -17.43 12.23 -59.91
C PRO A 724 -16.08 12.34 -60.63
N ILE A 725 -15.06 11.61 -60.16
CA ILE A 725 -13.73 11.58 -60.77
C ILE A 725 -13.53 10.43 -61.77
N ALA A 726 -14.47 9.48 -61.89
CA ALA A 726 -14.32 8.27 -62.72
C ALA A 726 -14.02 8.59 -64.20
N LYS A 727 -14.59 9.69 -64.73
CA LYS A 727 -14.32 10.19 -66.09
C LYS A 727 -12.86 10.54 -66.38
N ASN A 728 -12.03 10.69 -65.34
CA ASN A 728 -10.60 10.99 -65.46
C ASN A 728 -9.73 9.72 -65.51
N PHE A 729 -10.34 8.54 -65.47
CA PHE A 729 -9.66 7.25 -65.48
C PHE A 729 -10.03 6.49 -66.75
N GLU A 730 -9.05 5.81 -67.34
CA GLU A 730 -9.31 4.86 -68.42
C GLU A 730 -10.01 3.62 -67.85
N GLU A 731 -10.92 3.02 -68.62
CA GLU A 731 -11.72 1.86 -68.18
C GLU A 731 -10.84 0.68 -67.74
N ASN A 732 -9.71 0.45 -68.42
CA ASN A 732 -8.76 -0.59 -68.05
C ASN A 732 -8.12 -0.33 -66.66
N ILE A 733 -7.86 0.93 -66.31
CA ILE A 733 -7.30 1.28 -65.00
C ILE A 733 -8.36 1.08 -63.92
N LEU A 734 -9.61 1.49 -64.14
CA LEU A 734 -10.70 1.24 -63.20
C LEU A 734 -10.93 -0.26 -62.96
N LYS A 735 -10.84 -1.10 -64.00
CA LYS A 735 -10.90 -2.56 -63.86
C LYS A 735 -9.75 -3.11 -63.02
N LYS A 736 -8.52 -2.62 -63.23
CA LYS A 736 -7.36 -3.01 -62.41
C LYS A 736 -7.49 -2.57 -60.96
N ILE A 737 -8.01 -1.37 -60.71
CA ILE A 737 -8.33 -0.89 -59.35
C ILE A 737 -9.36 -1.83 -58.72
N GLY A 738 -10.47 -2.11 -59.40
CA GLY A 738 -11.50 -3.02 -58.90
C GLY A 738 -10.95 -4.41 -58.56
N GLN A 739 -10.12 -4.99 -59.44
CA GLN A 739 -9.47 -6.27 -59.20
C GLN A 739 -8.55 -6.25 -57.98
N ARG A 740 -7.72 -5.20 -57.83
CA ARG A 740 -6.76 -5.11 -56.73
C ARG A 740 -7.41 -4.88 -55.38
N PHE A 741 -8.53 -4.16 -55.35
CA PHE A 741 -9.30 -3.91 -54.14
C PHE A 741 -10.34 -5.00 -53.87
N GLU A 742 -10.35 -6.06 -54.69
CA GLU A 742 -11.26 -7.21 -54.58
C GLU A 742 -12.71 -6.75 -54.43
N VAL A 743 -13.15 -5.85 -55.31
CA VAL A 743 -14.46 -5.21 -55.17
C VAL A 743 -15.62 -6.16 -55.45
N GLU A 744 -16.69 -6.00 -54.68
CA GLU A 744 -17.99 -6.62 -54.89
C GLU A 744 -19.05 -5.54 -55.11
N THR A 745 -20.17 -5.91 -55.73
CA THR A 745 -21.32 -5.03 -55.91
C THR A 745 -21.77 -4.45 -54.57
N GLY A 746 -21.93 -3.13 -54.51
CA GLY A 746 -22.36 -2.42 -53.30
C GLY A 746 -21.22 -2.00 -52.37
N ASP A 747 -19.96 -2.24 -52.74
CA ASP A 747 -18.78 -1.77 -51.98
C ASP A 747 -18.53 -0.26 -52.15
N LEU A 748 -17.86 0.33 -51.15
CA LEU A 748 -17.39 1.72 -51.19
C LEU A 748 -15.86 1.73 -51.05
N LEU A 749 -15.16 2.22 -52.08
CA LEU A 749 -13.73 2.47 -52.02
C LEU A 749 -13.45 3.90 -51.56
N LEU A 750 -12.49 4.06 -50.65
CA LEU A 750 -12.00 5.35 -50.15
C LEU A 750 -10.49 5.42 -50.33
N PHE A 751 -9.99 6.54 -50.86
CA PHE A 751 -8.59 6.74 -51.22
C PHE A 751 -8.02 8.03 -50.65
N ILE A 752 -6.79 7.96 -50.16
CA ILE A 752 -5.96 9.10 -49.78
C ILE A 752 -4.72 9.10 -50.68
N ALA A 753 -4.40 10.26 -51.24
CA ALA A 753 -3.23 10.50 -52.07
C ALA A 753 -2.38 11.58 -51.40
N ASP A 754 -1.34 11.18 -50.67
CA ASP A 754 -0.47 12.08 -49.91
C ASP A 754 0.86 11.39 -49.55
N GLU A 755 1.63 11.96 -48.64
CA GLU A 755 2.80 11.30 -48.06
C GLU A 755 2.45 9.97 -47.36
N PHE A 756 3.44 9.08 -47.21
CA PHE A 756 3.23 7.76 -46.61
C PHE A 756 2.62 7.85 -45.21
N GLU A 757 3.13 8.71 -44.34
CA GLU A 757 2.58 8.84 -42.99
C GLU A 757 1.14 9.37 -42.96
N VAL A 758 0.84 10.38 -43.79
CA VAL A 758 -0.50 10.97 -43.86
C VAL A 758 -1.51 9.94 -44.36
N THR A 759 -1.14 9.15 -45.38
CA THR A 759 -1.97 8.06 -45.89
C THR A 759 -2.18 6.96 -44.84
N CYS A 760 -1.15 6.60 -44.05
CA CYS A 760 -1.26 5.66 -42.92
C CYS A 760 -2.28 6.16 -41.88
N LYS A 761 -2.04 7.37 -41.33
CA LYS A 761 -2.83 7.98 -40.25
C LYS A 761 -4.29 8.14 -40.66
N ALA A 762 -4.55 8.71 -41.84
CA ALA A 762 -5.90 8.99 -42.34
C ALA A 762 -6.70 7.71 -42.64
N LEU A 763 -6.11 6.72 -43.33
CA LEU A 763 -6.82 5.49 -43.68
C LEU A 763 -7.05 4.60 -42.45
N ASN A 764 -6.11 4.52 -41.51
CA ASN A 764 -6.35 3.82 -40.25
C ASN A 764 -7.45 4.51 -39.41
N GLY A 765 -7.46 5.84 -39.37
CA GLY A 765 -8.53 6.62 -38.74
C GLY A 765 -9.90 6.30 -39.32
N LEU A 766 -10.01 6.25 -40.66
CA LEU A 766 -11.22 5.83 -41.36
C LEU A 766 -11.60 4.39 -41.03
N ARG A 767 -10.66 3.44 -41.09
CA ARG A 767 -10.90 2.04 -40.73
C ARG A 767 -11.55 1.91 -39.37
N ARG A 768 -10.98 2.56 -38.34
CA ARG A 768 -11.50 2.51 -36.96
C ARG A 768 -12.91 3.08 -36.86
N ARG A 769 -13.13 4.25 -37.44
CA ARG A 769 -14.43 4.92 -37.44
C ARG A 769 -15.51 4.06 -38.13
N LEU A 770 -15.20 3.55 -39.31
CA LEU A 770 -16.13 2.73 -40.09
C LEU A 770 -16.39 1.37 -39.44
N ALA A 771 -15.38 0.76 -38.81
CA ALA A 771 -15.55 -0.48 -38.07
C ALA A 771 -16.54 -0.34 -36.91
N ASP A 772 -16.52 0.79 -36.21
CA ASP A 772 -17.48 1.11 -35.15
C ASP A 772 -18.88 1.42 -35.71
N GLU A 773 -18.98 2.36 -36.66
CA GLU A 773 -20.26 2.77 -37.28
C GLU A 773 -21.00 1.59 -37.93
N LEU A 774 -20.27 0.70 -38.61
CA LEU A 774 -20.81 -0.46 -39.32
C LEU A 774 -20.84 -1.74 -38.48
N LYS A 775 -20.36 -1.69 -37.23
CA LYS A 775 -20.31 -2.82 -36.29
C LYS A 775 -19.62 -4.05 -36.88
N LEU A 776 -18.41 -3.84 -37.42
CA LEU A 776 -17.64 -4.87 -38.14
C LEU A 776 -16.91 -5.86 -37.22
N TYR A 777 -17.01 -5.70 -35.91
CA TYR A 777 -16.40 -6.59 -34.92
C TYR A 777 -17.34 -6.78 -33.73
N ASP A 778 -17.21 -7.90 -33.01
CA ASP A 778 -17.88 -8.11 -31.73
C ASP A 778 -17.12 -7.36 -30.62
N PRO A 779 -17.75 -6.40 -29.90
CA PRO A 779 -17.12 -5.72 -28.77
C PRO A 779 -16.68 -6.66 -27.63
N ASN A 780 -17.21 -7.89 -27.58
CA ASN A 780 -16.84 -8.89 -26.60
C ASN A 780 -15.64 -9.75 -27.04
N GLU A 781 -15.29 -9.71 -28.33
CA GLU A 781 -14.13 -10.44 -28.84
C GLU A 781 -12.83 -9.71 -28.49
N MET A 782 -11.81 -10.49 -28.16
CA MET A 782 -10.43 -10.02 -28.06
C MET A 782 -9.53 -10.72 -29.06
N HIS A 783 -8.73 -9.92 -29.76
CA HIS A 783 -7.66 -10.37 -30.62
C HIS A 783 -6.32 -9.99 -29.99
N PHE A 784 -5.36 -10.91 -30.05
CA PHE A 784 -4.00 -10.76 -29.53
C PHE A 784 -3.02 -11.02 -30.68
N SER A 785 -2.03 -10.16 -30.87
CA SER A 785 -1.02 -10.29 -31.92
C SER A 785 0.27 -9.59 -31.53
N TRP A 786 1.35 -9.89 -32.25
CA TRP A 786 2.62 -9.22 -32.14
C TRP A 786 2.94 -8.39 -33.37
N VAL A 787 3.53 -7.23 -33.15
CA VAL A 787 4.31 -6.52 -34.17
C VAL A 787 5.79 -6.64 -33.81
N VAL A 788 6.62 -6.97 -34.78
CA VAL A 788 8.05 -7.27 -34.59
C VAL A 788 8.91 -6.55 -35.63
N GLU A 789 10.23 -6.57 -35.46
CA GLU A 789 11.19 -6.01 -36.43
C GLU A 789 10.98 -4.51 -36.69
N PHE A 790 10.69 -3.75 -35.65
CA PHE A 790 10.57 -2.29 -35.73
C PHE A 790 11.86 -1.62 -36.27
N PRO A 791 11.76 -0.43 -36.87
CA PRO A 791 12.90 0.43 -37.11
C PRO A 791 13.71 0.65 -35.84
N MET A 792 15.02 0.69 -35.97
CA MET A 792 15.93 0.96 -34.86
C MET A 792 15.90 2.43 -34.44
N PHE A 793 15.81 3.32 -35.43
CA PHE A 793 15.86 4.76 -35.27
C PHE A 793 14.70 5.44 -35.98
N ASP A 794 14.31 6.59 -35.47
CA ASP A 794 13.38 7.52 -36.10
C ASP A 794 14.14 8.83 -36.40
N TYR A 795 13.94 9.42 -37.58
CA TYR A 795 14.65 10.65 -37.97
C TYR A 795 13.76 11.85 -37.72
N ASP A 796 14.19 12.73 -36.83
CA ASP A 796 13.50 14.01 -36.60
C ASP A 796 13.92 14.98 -37.72
N GLU A 797 13.01 15.26 -38.65
CA GLU A 797 13.23 16.20 -39.76
C GLU A 797 13.35 17.67 -39.29
N GLU A 798 12.78 18.03 -38.14
CA GLU A 798 12.83 19.39 -37.60
C GLU A 798 14.18 19.65 -36.93
N GLU A 799 14.59 18.76 -36.02
CA GLU A 799 15.83 18.85 -35.25
C GLU A 799 17.04 18.28 -36.01
N LYS A 800 16.80 17.55 -37.11
CA LYS A 800 17.80 16.89 -37.97
C LYS A 800 18.67 15.88 -37.23
N VAL A 801 18.09 15.19 -36.25
CA VAL A 801 18.78 14.20 -35.40
C VAL A 801 18.06 12.86 -35.43
N TRP A 802 18.81 11.79 -35.22
CA TRP A 802 18.24 10.47 -34.99
C TRP A 802 17.77 10.33 -33.54
N ALA A 803 16.53 9.87 -33.37
CA ALA A 803 15.99 9.40 -32.12
C ALA A 803 15.93 7.87 -32.10
N ALA A 804 15.99 7.27 -30.92
CA ALA A 804 15.74 5.84 -30.78
C ALA A 804 14.24 5.58 -30.89
N MET A 805 13.83 4.60 -31.70
CA MET A 805 12.40 4.28 -31.87
C MET A 805 11.76 3.77 -30.57
N HIS A 806 12.51 3.02 -29.77
CA HIS A 806 12.07 2.50 -28.46
C HIS A 806 12.87 3.09 -27.32
N HIS A 807 14.15 2.72 -27.23
CA HIS A 807 15.09 3.31 -26.29
C HIS A 807 16.55 3.03 -26.72
N PRO A 808 17.54 3.80 -26.23
CA PRO A 808 18.94 3.74 -26.69
C PRO A 808 19.70 2.42 -26.45
N PHE A 809 19.12 1.50 -25.70
CA PHE A 809 19.73 0.20 -25.33
C PHE A 809 19.17 -0.97 -26.13
N THR A 810 18.35 -0.70 -27.13
CA THR A 810 17.70 -1.72 -27.97
C THR A 810 18.74 -2.38 -28.87
N ALA A 811 18.78 -3.71 -28.93
CA ALA A 811 19.71 -4.41 -29.80
C ALA A 811 19.27 -4.32 -31.27
N PRO A 812 20.17 -3.95 -32.20
CA PRO A 812 19.89 -4.12 -33.62
C PRO A 812 19.82 -5.61 -33.96
N ARG A 813 19.20 -5.96 -35.09
CA ARG A 813 19.30 -7.32 -35.62
C ARG A 813 20.75 -7.62 -36.03
N PRO A 814 21.28 -8.83 -35.76
CA PRO A 814 22.68 -9.15 -36.06
C PRO A 814 23.09 -8.87 -37.51
N GLN A 815 22.21 -9.16 -38.47
CA GLN A 815 22.45 -8.91 -39.90
C GLN A 815 22.46 -7.42 -40.28
N ASP A 816 21.83 -6.55 -39.49
CA ASP A 816 21.68 -5.13 -39.78
C ASP A 816 22.78 -4.29 -39.08
N VAL A 817 23.59 -4.88 -38.18
CA VAL A 817 24.70 -4.20 -37.47
C VAL A 817 25.65 -3.45 -38.42
N PRO A 818 26.07 -3.99 -39.60
CA PRO A 818 26.94 -3.26 -40.52
C PRO A 818 26.34 -1.94 -41.03
N LEU A 819 25.01 -1.78 -41.00
CA LEU A 819 24.33 -0.57 -41.47
C LEU A 819 24.51 0.62 -40.53
N LEU A 820 24.96 0.42 -39.26
CA LEU A 820 25.27 1.52 -38.32
C LEU A 820 26.25 2.53 -38.92
N ALA A 821 27.20 2.04 -39.73
CA ALA A 821 28.22 2.88 -40.35
C ALA A 821 27.80 3.49 -41.69
N THR A 822 26.71 3.00 -42.32
CA THR A 822 26.38 3.36 -43.71
C THR A 822 24.98 3.92 -43.88
N ASP A 823 23.95 3.28 -43.34
CA ASP A 823 22.53 3.62 -43.60
C ASP A 823 21.64 3.27 -42.40
N PRO A 824 21.68 4.08 -41.31
CA PRO A 824 20.90 3.83 -40.10
C PRO A 824 19.38 3.78 -40.34
N ALA A 825 18.88 4.41 -41.40
CA ALA A 825 17.45 4.45 -41.74
C ALA A 825 16.83 3.07 -42.02
N LYS A 826 17.65 2.12 -42.50
CA LYS A 826 17.20 0.76 -42.85
C LYS A 826 17.40 -0.26 -41.74
N MET A 827 17.89 0.17 -40.59
CA MET A 827 18.17 -0.73 -39.49
C MET A 827 16.91 -1.17 -38.78
N ARG A 828 16.80 -2.47 -38.52
CA ARG A 828 15.73 -3.02 -37.67
C ARG A 828 16.25 -3.40 -36.30
N ALA A 829 15.40 -3.21 -35.32
CA ALA A 829 15.59 -3.59 -33.94
C ALA A 829 15.10 -5.02 -33.68
N GLN A 830 15.68 -5.65 -32.66
CA GLN A 830 15.10 -6.81 -31.98
C GLN A 830 14.05 -6.32 -30.96
N ALA A 831 13.02 -5.66 -31.48
CA ALA A 831 11.92 -5.07 -30.73
C ALA A 831 10.60 -5.73 -31.11
N TYR A 832 9.68 -5.79 -30.15
CA TYR A 832 8.41 -6.48 -30.28
C TYR A 832 7.36 -5.87 -29.35
N ASP A 833 6.17 -5.64 -29.92
CA ASP A 833 5.02 -5.07 -29.23
C ASP A 833 3.84 -6.04 -29.24
N LEU A 834 3.27 -6.28 -28.06
CA LEU A 834 2.03 -7.01 -27.89
C LEU A 834 0.87 -6.07 -28.16
N VAL A 835 0.05 -6.42 -29.14
CA VAL A 835 -1.15 -5.68 -29.53
C VAL A 835 -2.39 -6.42 -29.10
N ILE A 836 -3.31 -5.71 -28.44
CA ILE A 836 -4.63 -6.21 -28.06
C ILE A 836 -5.68 -5.24 -28.56
N ASN A 837 -6.57 -5.69 -29.45
CA ASN A 837 -7.68 -4.90 -30.00
C ASN A 837 -7.25 -3.52 -30.54
N GLY A 838 -6.11 -3.46 -31.24
CA GLY A 838 -5.58 -2.22 -31.80
C GLY A 838 -4.96 -1.25 -30.78
N LEU A 839 -4.65 -1.72 -29.57
CA LEU A 839 -3.87 -0.99 -28.58
C LEU A 839 -2.58 -1.74 -28.26
N GLU A 840 -1.48 -1.00 -28.15
CA GLU A 840 -0.23 -1.47 -27.58
C GLU A 840 -0.48 -1.85 -26.10
N ALA A 841 -0.43 -3.14 -25.79
CA ALA A 841 -0.66 -3.68 -24.45
C ALA A 841 0.65 -3.97 -23.70
N GLY A 842 1.77 -3.98 -24.41
CA GLY A 842 3.12 -4.02 -23.87
C GLY A 842 4.16 -3.97 -24.99
N GLY A 843 5.37 -3.57 -24.64
CA GLY A 843 6.47 -3.41 -25.59
C GLY A 843 7.80 -3.80 -24.95
N GLY A 844 8.67 -4.40 -25.76
CA GLY A 844 9.89 -5.04 -25.28
C GLY A 844 10.98 -5.11 -26.33
N THR A 845 12.22 -5.26 -25.88
CA THR A 845 13.37 -5.40 -26.77
C THR A 845 14.42 -6.32 -26.15
N ILE A 846 15.22 -6.94 -27.01
CA ILE A 846 16.53 -7.47 -26.62
C ILE A 846 17.47 -6.30 -26.39
N ARG A 847 18.33 -6.38 -25.37
CA ARG A 847 19.23 -5.30 -24.98
C ARG A 847 20.60 -5.47 -25.58
N ILE A 848 21.26 -4.35 -25.85
CA ILE A 848 22.67 -4.33 -26.21
C ILE A 848 23.48 -4.70 -24.96
N HIS A 849 24.25 -5.78 -25.05
CA HIS A 849 25.22 -6.18 -24.03
C HIS A 849 26.67 -5.94 -24.49
N ASP A 850 26.89 -5.79 -25.81
CA ASP A 850 28.20 -5.49 -26.39
C ASP A 850 28.48 -3.97 -26.39
N GLN A 851 29.57 -3.56 -25.75
CA GLN A 851 29.95 -2.15 -25.62
C GLN A 851 30.31 -1.48 -26.94
N SER A 852 30.90 -2.22 -27.88
CA SER A 852 31.28 -1.66 -29.18
C SER A 852 30.04 -1.29 -29.98
N VAL A 853 29.01 -2.14 -29.94
CA VAL A 853 27.71 -1.87 -30.55
C VAL A 853 27.01 -0.72 -29.84
N GLN A 854 26.99 -0.72 -28.50
CA GLN A 854 26.33 0.36 -27.73
C GLN A 854 26.95 1.74 -28.03
N LYS A 855 28.28 1.78 -28.18
CA LYS A 855 29.00 3.00 -28.55
C LYS A 855 28.58 3.50 -29.94
N GLN A 856 28.53 2.62 -30.94
CA GLN A 856 28.09 2.99 -32.29
C GLN A 856 26.65 3.49 -32.31
N VAL A 857 25.77 2.88 -31.53
CA VAL A 857 24.37 3.35 -31.38
C VAL A 857 24.32 4.75 -30.77
N PHE A 858 25.12 5.04 -29.74
CA PHE A 858 25.20 6.38 -29.18
C PHE A 858 25.75 7.43 -30.16
N GLU A 859 26.74 7.06 -30.98
CA GLU A 859 27.26 7.93 -32.03
C GLU A 859 26.17 8.33 -33.04
N VAL A 860 25.32 7.38 -33.47
CA VAL A 860 24.17 7.65 -34.35
C VAL A 860 23.16 8.59 -33.68
N LEU A 861 22.89 8.39 -32.39
CA LEU A 861 21.97 9.23 -31.60
C LEU A 861 22.56 10.59 -31.21
N GLY A 862 23.78 10.92 -31.63
CA GLY A 862 24.45 12.18 -31.28
C GLY A 862 24.85 12.28 -29.80
N ILE A 863 24.97 11.16 -29.10
CA ILE A 863 25.38 11.10 -27.70
C ILE A 863 26.88 10.86 -27.65
N ASP A 864 27.65 11.91 -27.34
CA ASP A 864 29.10 11.78 -27.19
C ASP A 864 29.50 10.99 -25.92
N GLU A 865 30.77 10.61 -25.83
CA GLU A 865 31.30 9.80 -24.72
C GLU A 865 31.17 10.49 -23.35
N THR A 866 31.26 11.83 -23.31
CA THR A 866 31.11 12.60 -22.07
C THR A 866 29.67 12.56 -21.59
N MET A 867 28.72 12.82 -22.50
CA MET A 867 27.28 12.76 -22.23
C MET A 867 26.84 11.34 -21.88
N ALA A 868 27.35 10.33 -22.59
CA ALA A 868 27.08 8.91 -22.30
C ALA A 868 27.57 8.53 -20.89
N LYS A 869 28.76 8.95 -20.50
CA LYS A 869 29.31 8.70 -19.16
C LYS A 869 28.54 9.47 -18.08
N GLU A 870 28.15 10.71 -18.33
CA GLU A 870 27.36 11.51 -17.40
C GLU A 870 25.96 10.93 -17.19
N ARG A 871 25.28 10.49 -18.25
CA ARG A 871 23.90 9.97 -18.12
C ARG A 871 23.89 8.51 -17.71
N PHE A 872 24.70 7.67 -18.36
CA PHE A 872 24.61 6.22 -18.30
C PHE A 872 25.88 5.55 -17.77
N GLY A 873 26.85 6.30 -17.25
CA GLY A 873 28.16 5.76 -16.86
C GLY A 873 28.10 4.56 -15.92
N PHE A 874 27.14 4.54 -14.98
CA PHE A 874 26.95 3.40 -14.07
C PHE A 874 26.46 2.13 -14.78
N LEU A 875 25.59 2.27 -15.79
CA LEU A 875 25.13 1.14 -16.59
C LEU A 875 26.25 0.66 -17.53
N LEU A 876 26.94 1.58 -18.19
CA LEU A 876 28.07 1.24 -19.06
C LEU A 876 29.21 0.55 -18.31
N GLU A 877 29.48 0.98 -17.07
CA GLU A 877 30.41 0.32 -16.17
C GLU A 877 29.89 -1.07 -15.78
N ALA A 878 28.60 -1.23 -15.44
CA ALA A 878 28.02 -2.54 -15.14
C ALA A 878 28.14 -3.51 -16.34
N LEU A 879 27.94 -3.03 -17.57
CA LEU A 879 28.07 -3.83 -18.79
C LEU A 879 29.51 -4.35 -19.03
N GLN A 880 30.54 -3.73 -18.41
CA GLN A 880 31.94 -4.19 -18.51
C GLN A 880 32.23 -5.45 -17.70
N TYR A 881 31.43 -5.75 -16.68
CA TYR A 881 31.69 -6.87 -15.77
C TYR A 881 31.01 -8.17 -16.21
N GLY A 882 30.90 -8.39 -17.52
CA GLY A 882 30.35 -9.62 -18.10
C GLY A 882 28.82 -9.65 -18.12
N ALA A 883 28.19 -8.60 -18.66
CA ALA A 883 26.75 -8.59 -18.86
C ALA A 883 26.31 -9.72 -19.81
N PRO A 884 25.32 -10.55 -19.44
CA PRO A 884 24.81 -11.59 -20.33
C PRO A 884 24.00 -10.96 -21.48
N PRO A 885 23.80 -11.68 -22.61
CA PRO A 885 22.70 -11.38 -23.50
C PRO A 885 21.40 -11.37 -22.69
N HIS A 886 20.58 -10.34 -22.83
CA HIS A 886 19.35 -10.22 -22.04
C HIS A 886 18.29 -9.44 -22.80
N GLY A 887 17.04 -9.65 -22.42
CA GLY A 887 15.90 -9.02 -23.05
C GLY A 887 14.68 -9.08 -22.16
N GLY A 888 13.70 -8.24 -22.45
CA GLY A 888 12.50 -8.18 -21.63
C GLY A 888 11.39 -7.37 -22.26
N ILE A 889 10.34 -7.17 -21.48
CA ILE A 889 9.10 -6.53 -21.93
C ILE A 889 8.42 -5.86 -20.73
N ALA A 890 7.75 -4.74 -20.99
CA ALA A 890 6.89 -4.08 -20.02
C ALA A 890 5.44 -4.10 -20.51
N LEU A 891 4.53 -4.60 -19.70
CA LEU A 891 3.10 -4.65 -19.98
C LEU A 891 2.39 -3.48 -19.30
N GLY A 892 1.60 -2.71 -20.05
CA GLY A 892 0.80 -1.62 -19.52
C GLY A 892 -0.39 -2.14 -18.71
N LEU A 893 -0.20 -2.36 -17.41
CA LEU A 893 -1.20 -3.02 -16.56
C LEU A 893 -2.55 -2.28 -16.55
N ASP A 894 -2.51 -0.94 -16.54
CA ASP A 894 -3.73 -0.13 -16.59
C ASP A 894 -4.54 -0.38 -17.89
N ARG A 895 -3.86 -0.55 -19.03
CA ARG A 895 -4.48 -0.89 -20.31
C ARG A 895 -5.03 -2.32 -20.31
N TRP A 896 -4.31 -3.28 -19.73
CA TRP A 896 -4.82 -4.65 -19.57
C TRP A 896 -6.11 -4.67 -18.74
N VAL A 897 -6.14 -3.99 -17.59
CA VAL A 897 -7.37 -3.92 -16.78
C VAL A 897 -8.50 -3.22 -17.53
N MET A 898 -8.17 -2.20 -18.34
CA MET A 898 -9.15 -1.49 -19.17
C MET A 898 -9.78 -2.44 -20.20
N LEU A 899 -8.96 -3.15 -20.96
CA LEU A 899 -9.38 -4.10 -22.00
C LEU A 899 -10.17 -5.27 -21.41
N PHE A 900 -9.65 -5.93 -20.38
CA PHE A 900 -10.31 -7.07 -19.73
C PHE A 900 -11.56 -6.66 -18.94
N GLY A 901 -11.58 -5.43 -18.44
CA GLY A 901 -12.73 -4.84 -17.76
C GLY A 901 -13.76 -4.21 -18.68
N LYS A 902 -13.52 -4.18 -20.00
CA LYS A 902 -14.34 -3.51 -21.01
C LYS A 902 -14.65 -2.06 -20.60
N ARG A 903 -13.58 -1.30 -20.39
CA ARG A 903 -13.62 0.12 -20.05
C ARG A 903 -13.08 0.93 -21.20
N ASP A 904 -13.58 2.15 -21.36
CA ASP A 904 -13.18 3.05 -22.44
C ASP A 904 -12.04 4.00 -22.03
N ASN A 905 -11.68 4.01 -20.74
CA ASN A 905 -10.71 4.95 -20.18
C ASN A 905 -9.92 4.30 -19.04
N ILE A 906 -8.59 4.43 -19.07
CA ILE A 906 -7.70 3.87 -18.04
C ILE A 906 -7.93 4.49 -16.66
N ARG A 907 -8.50 5.71 -16.57
CA ARG A 907 -8.86 6.34 -15.30
C ARG A 907 -9.87 5.53 -14.51
N ASP A 908 -10.71 4.74 -15.16
CA ASP A 908 -11.65 3.85 -14.48
C ASP A 908 -10.97 2.58 -13.92
N THR A 909 -9.71 2.35 -14.28
CA THR A 909 -8.90 1.22 -13.79
C THR A 909 -7.94 1.59 -12.65
N ILE A 910 -7.84 2.89 -12.35
CA ILE A 910 -6.97 3.45 -11.31
C ILE A 910 -7.84 3.97 -10.17
N ALA A 911 -7.50 3.68 -8.92
CA ALA A 911 -8.33 4.07 -7.78
C ALA A 911 -8.49 5.60 -7.69
N PHE A 912 -7.38 6.34 -7.82
CA PHE A 912 -7.33 7.80 -7.70
C PHE A 912 -6.54 8.41 -8.88
N PRO A 913 -7.15 8.49 -10.07
CA PRO A 913 -6.48 8.99 -11.27
C PRO A 913 -6.37 10.52 -11.26
N LYS A 914 -5.52 11.05 -12.16
CA LYS A 914 -5.41 12.48 -12.47
C LYS A 914 -6.24 12.83 -13.71
N THR A 915 -6.67 14.09 -13.80
CA THR A 915 -7.29 14.66 -15.01
C THR A 915 -6.28 14.82 -16.15
N GLN A 916 -6.73 15.24 -17.33
CA GLN A 916 -5.86 15.61 -18.46
C GLN A 916 -4.88 16.75 -18.13
N ARG A 917 -5.10 17.52 -17.06
CA ARG A 917 -4.21 18.60 -16.62
C ARG A 917 -3.27 18.17 -15.49
N ALA A 918 -3.08 16.87 -15.30
CA ALA A 918 -2.30 16.28 -14.21
C ALA A 918 -2.78 16.67 -12.80
N THR A 919 -4.05 17.05 -12.66
CA THR A 919 -4.64 17.44 -11.37
C THR A 919 -5.45 16.32 -10.74
N ASP A 920 -5.38 16.23 -9.41
CA ASP A 920 -6.28 15.41 -8.60
C ASP A 920 -7.43 16.30 -8.10
N LEU A 921 -8.64 16.09 -8.64
CA LEU A 921 -9.82 16.86 -8.25
C LEU A 921 -10.34 16.53 -6.84
N MET A 922 -9.94 15.41 -6.26
CA MET A 922 -10.36 15.00 -4.92
C MET A 922 -9.52 15.71 -3.85
N THR A 923 -8.21 15.73 -4.01
CA THR A 923 -7.28 16.32 -3.03
C THR A 923 -6.93 17.78 -3.33
N GLY A 924 -7.16 18.23 -4.57
CA GLY A 924 -6.74 19.55 -5.04
C GLY A 924 -5.26 19.62 -5.41
N ALA A 925 -4.59 18.48 -5.59
CA ALA A 925 -3.18 18.43 -5.99
C ALA A 925 -2.99 18.66 -7.50
N PRO A 926 -1.83 19.20 -7.94
CA PRO A 926 -0.79 19.82 -7.12
C PRO A 926 -1.24 21.15 -6.51
N SER A 927 -0.63 21.55 -5.39
CA SER A 927 -0.93 22.81 -4.69
C SER A 927 0.33 23.58 -4.34
N ALA A 928 0.18 24.87 -3.99
CA ALA A 928 1.27 25.63 -3.41
C ALA A 928 1.71 25.02 -2.07
N VAL A 929 2.99 25.17 -1.74
CA VAL A 929 3.60 24.76 -0.48
C VAL A 929 4.05 25.97 0.32
N GLU A 930 4.30 25.79 1.62
CA GLU A 930 4.79 26.88 2.46
C GLU A 930 6.19 27.33 2.02
N ALA A 931 6.46 28.64 2.10
CA ALA A 931 7.78 29.18 1.75
C ALA A 931 8.93 28.58 2.58
N LYS A 932 8.65 28.08 3.79
CA LYS A 932 9.62 27.35 4.62
C LYS A 932 10.08 26.07 3.93
N GLN A 933 9.15 25.28 3.36
CA GLN A 933 9.47 24.04 2.66
C GLN A 933 10.39 24.30 1.46
N LEU A 934 10.13 25.37 0.70
CA LEU A 934 10.98 25.76 -0.44
C LEU A 934 12.40 26.16 0.00
N ARG A 935 12.52 26.90 1.11
CA ARG A 935 13.84 27.27 1.68
C ARG A 935 14.62 26.05 2.16
N ASP A 936 13.95 25.13 2.84
CA ASP A 936 14.55 23.89 3.32
C ASP A 936 15.02 23.01 2.15
N LEU A 937 14.37 23.10 0.99
CA LEU A 937 14.73 22.43 -0.26
C LEU A 937 15.71 23.24 -1.13
N HIS A 938 16.10 24.45 -0.72
CA HIS A 938 17.00 25.33 -1.46
C HIS A 938 16.49 25.71 -2.88
N ILE A 939 15.18 25.80 -3.05
CA ILE A 939 14.54 26.18 -4.32
C ILE A 939 13.69 27.45 -4.17
N LYS A 940 13.49 28.16 -5.28
CA LYS A 940 12.61 29.34 -5.35
C LYS A 940 11.71 29.22 -6.59
N VAL A 941 10.44 29.53 -6.41
CA VAL A 941 9.50 29.66 -7.53
C VAL A 941 9.71 31.03 -8.18
N HIS A 942 9.94 31.06 -9.49
CA HIS A 942 9.99 32.31 -10.25
C HIS A 942 8.57 32.89 -10.38
N ALA A 943 8.43 34.20 -10.18
CA ALA A 943 7.18 34.87 -10.49
C ALA A 943 6.92 34.71 -12.00
N ARG A 944 5.72 34.24 -12.35
CA ARG A 944 5.28 34.13 -13.75
C ARG A 944 5.21 35.49 -14.42
#